data_AF-F5YHD0-F1
#
_entry.id   AF-F5YHD0-F1
#
_cell.length_a   1.000
_cell.length_b   1.000
_cell.length_c   1.000
_cell.angle_alpha   90.00
_cell.angle_beta   90.00
_cell.angle_gamma   90.00
#
_symmetry.space_group_name_H-M   'P 1'
#
loop_
_entity.id
_entity.type
_entity.pdbx_description
1 polymer ?
#
loop_
_entity_poly.entity_id
_entity_poly.type
_entity_poly.pdbx_seq_one_letter_code
_entity_poly.pdbx_strand_id
1 'polypeptide(L)'
;MKRQAFRKTVLIIGLLGTIIFAGCSNLFDAPVKPEPGISPETAATGRVSISLEGTGTDEAGRTLFPHAPVFSKYDLIFTPLDGQTATAPVTITDGARYSLDLAGGYWTIAAVGYVHIQGVSGITDGDYEAARGEATNIYVSTYSAQQISIDINGGVQPGQQGIFSYTVTLPTGFSAAFLQILPLTGGTALKEVSLLSSNPSGSFALDAGYYFLKIKYTKDGKETIRTEVIHIYGGLTTAAAGTKYDFTGFSSIADLMYYLASAAVNTASNPYTIVLKGINLEQDLYKDYDPLRLLFEALSGKYVRLDLSACTGFNIPYSSIEYRPNKDKIVSLILPDTITNIGEYMFRDCTALESVDLPDHLTTIKNHAFYNNSSLTSIIFPDSLVSIGNEAFRGCNGITFQTTGNNVHVSTLESGKVLICNGVILEWLADKTGAITIPEGITDIGTVFQGSGITSIDMPNSLNAIGDYAFRGCTSLTSIDLPDSLTTIGEGAFIGCTLLAAIDLYSTQLTSIGGYAFSGDDAFNGCTSLTSIDLPDSLTTIGRYAFAFSSLTSIGLPDSLTTIGEGAFFACASITAVNLSGTQVTSIDEYTFQGCTSLAAIDLSSIQLTSISGYAFNSCTSLTTIDLAGTQITSISGYAFNGCTSLAAINLSGTQVTSISSSAFSGCTALASVDLPYTLTTIGDDAFKGCNNITFHITGSGQFSTGGNGKLLIKNGVTLIAARTGGDITIPAGITDIGTVFRSSQITSIILPASLTSIGNEAFKGCSLLESISLPNTLTSIGNETFKGCSLLESISLPDTLTSIGEQAFGDCTSLEEIDLSMCISLTVLSKYIFIDCHALTSIKLPNSLTIINDGAFSGCHLLARFDFPYSLNSMGYNIFYSYYDPPALTTLIVRAVNPPAWDGSMYRSSIIIYVPDASVDAYQGASNWSAYASKIKPINELP
;
A
#
# COMPACT_ATOMS: atom_id res chain seq x y z
N MET A 1 -36.58 -1.75 -22.33
CA MET A 1 -35.76 -2.33 -23.43
C MET A 1 -35.34 -1.21 -24.36
N LYS A 2 -34.12 -1.13 -24.92
CA LYS A 2 -32.83 -1.80 -24.62
C LYS A 2 -31.73 -0.77 -24.98
N ARG A 3 -30.71 -0.57 -24.13
CA ARG A 3 -29.52 0.23 -24.47
C ARG A 3 -28.51 -0.66 -25.20
N GLN A 4 -27.96 -0.22 -26.34
CA GLN A 4 -26.62 -0.62 -26.78
C GLN A 4 -26.05 0.30 -27.88
N ALA A 5 -24.72 0.27 -28.01
CA ALA A 5 -23.86 0.76 -29.08
C ALA A 5 -23.38 2.24 -29.10
N PHE A 6 -22.03 2.36 -29.09
CA PHE A 6 -21.16 3.43 -29.61
C PHE A 6 -21.10 4.77 -28.83
N ARG A 7 -19.96 5.51 -28.72
CA ARG A 7 -18.50 5.35 -29.05
C ARG A 7 -17.78 6.58 -28.40
N LYS A 8 -16.46 6.71 -28.15
CA LYS A 8 -15.20 5.89 -28.04
C LYS A 8 -14.10 6.85 -27.48
N THR A 9 -12.80 6.47 -27.48
CA THR A 9 -11.61 7.37 -27.65
C THR A 9 -11.20 8.21 -26.41
N VAL A 10 -9.93 8.47 -25.99
CA VAL A 10 -8.48 8.12 -26.29
C VAL A 10 -7.64 8.99 -25.30
N LEU A 11 -6.42 8.77 -24.74
CA LEU A 11 -5.35 7.75 -24.47
C LEU A 11 -4.25 8.52 -23.60
N ILE A 12 -3.16 8.05 -22.95
CA ILE A 12 -2.54 6.76 -22.51
C ILE A 12 -1.28 7.06 -21.62
N ILE A 13 -0.74 6.06 -20.88
CA ILE A 13 0.62 5.98 -20.25
C ILE A 13 0.89 6.93 -19.04
N GLY A 14 1.55 6.51 -17.94
CA GLY A 14 2.11 5.21 -17.53
C GLY A 14 2.97 5.36 -16.25
N LEU A 15 3.81 4.41 -15.78
CA LEU A 15 4.12 3.06 -16.27
C LEU A 15 4.93 2.29 -15.17
N LEU A 16 4.66 0.99 -14.95
CA LEU A 16 5.60 -0.14 -14.67
C LEU A 16 4.95 -1.22 -13.77
N GLY A 17 4.89 -2.50 -14.16
CA GLY A 17 5.21 -3.06 -15.48
C GLY A 17 5.00 -4.58 -15.66
N THR A 18 4.77 -4.96 -16.92
CA THR A 18 5.56 -5.94 -17.70
C THR A 18 5.78 -7.41 -17.22
N ILE A 19 5.64 -8.47 -18.05
CA ILE A 19 5.14 -8.61 -19.46
C ILE A 19 5.08 -10.10 -19.94
N ILE A 20 4.35 -10.39 -21.04
CA ILE A 20 4.50 -11.55 -22.01
C ILE A 20 4.16 -13.00 -21.54
N PHE A 21 3.47 -13.89 -22.29
CA PHE A 21 2.62 -13.83 -23.51
C PHE A 21 1.70 -15.07 -23.56
N ALA A 22 0.72 -15.08 -24.46
CA ALA A 22 0.10 -16.30 -25.00
C ALA A 22 -0.22 -16.10 -26.49
N GLY A 23 -0.23 -17.18 -27.29
CA GLY A 23 -0.63 -17.13 -28.70
C GLY A 23 -0.35 -18.41 -29.47
N CYS A 24 -1.40 -19.00 -30.06
CA CYS A 24 -1.31 -20.07 -31.05
C CYS A 24 -2.59 -20.08 -31.91
N SER A 25 -2.53 -20.52 -33.16
CA SER A 25 -3.69 -20.55 -34.08
C SER A 25 -3.42 -21.39 -35.33
N ASN A 26 -4.44 -22.12 -35.81
CA ASN A 26 -4.60 -22.65 -37.18
C ASN A 26 -3.65 -23.80 -37.61
N LEU A 27 -4.02 -24.74 -38.51
CA LEU A 27 -5.31 -25.11 -39.14
C LEU A 27 -5.30 -26.62 -39.54
N PHE A 28 -6.36 -27.09 -40.20
CA PHE A 28 -6.68 -28.49 -40.59
C PHE A 28 -5.77 -29.10 -41.68
N ASP A 29 -5.68 -30.45 -41.77
CA ASP A 29 -6.31 -31.23 -42.87
C ASP A 29 -6.20 -32.78 -42.72
N ALA A 30 -6.96 -33.52 -43.55
CA ALA A 30 -7.01 -35.00 -43.67
C ALA A 30 -6.75 -35.41 -45.17
N PRO A 31 -6.98 -36.65 -45.72
CA PRO A 31 -7.57 -37.91 -45.19
C PRO A 31 -6.93 -39.26 -45.72
N VAL A 32 -7.71 -40.38 -45.65
CA VAL A 32 -7.67 -41.64 -46.48
C VAL A 32 -6.86 -42.89 -46.00
N LYS A 33 -7.62 -43.90 -45.47
CA LYS A 33 -7.84 -45.32 -45.88
C LYS A 33 -6.70 -46.27 -46.41
N PRO A 34 -6.88 -47.63 -46.45
CA PRO A 34 -5.87 -48.59 -45.95
C PRO A 34 -5.45 -49.75 -46.93
N GLU A 35 -4.99 -50.88 -46.36
CA GLU A 35 -4.63 -52.23 -46.92
C GLU A 35 -3.09 -52.56 -46.96
N PRO A 36 -2.62 -53.79 -47.29
CA PRO A 36 -2.62 -54.91 -46.31
C PRO A 36 -1.35 -55.84 -46.28
N GLY A 37 -1.18 -56.63 -45.20
CA GLY A 37 -0.63 -58.01 -45.27
C GLY A 37 0.75 -58.33 -44.65
N ILE A 38 1.09 -59.63 -44.67
CA ILE A 38 2.33 -60.32 -44.24
C ILE A 38 2.47 -60.64 -42.73
N SER A 39 3.12 -61.77 -42.43
CA SER A 39 3.39 -62.41 -41.13
C SER A 39 4.70 -63.24 -41.22
N PRO A 40 5.20 -63.94 -40.17
CA PRO A 40 5.07 -63.76 -38.72
C PRO A 40 6.45 -63.62 -38.00
N GLU A 41 6.42 -63.58 -36.66
CA GLU A 41 7.52 -63.89 -35.72
C GLU A 41 8.91 -63.22 -35.85
N THR A 42 9.16 -62.26 -34.95
CA THR A 42 10.37 -62.29 -34.09
C THR A 42 10.09 -61.50 -32.81
N ALA A 43 10.67 -61.91 -31.68
CA ALA A 43 10.39 -61.31 -30.37
C ALA A 43 11.09 -59.94 -30.20
N ALA A 44 10.44 -58.87 -30.63
CA ALA A 44 10.84 -57.49 -30.37
C ALA A 44 10.14 -56.94 -29.12
N THR A 45 10.88 -56.23 -28.26
CA THR A 45 10.32 -55.40 -27.19
C THR A 45 9.56 -54.22 -27.81
N GLY A 46 8.23 -54.29 -27.80
CA GLY A 46 7.39 -53.24 -28.36
C GLY A 46 7.20 -52.07 -27.39
N ARG A 47 7.52 -50.85 -27.82
CA ARG A 47 7.08 -49.65 -27.12
C ARG A 47 5.58 -49.47 -27.29
N VAL A 48 4.87 -49.40 -26.17
CA VAL A 48 3.49 -48.91 -26.14
C VAL A 48 3.54 -47.45 -25.72
N SER A 49 3.14 -46.56 -26.63
CA SER A 49 2.92 -45.15 -26.34
C SER A 49 1.42 -44.89 -26.30
N ILE A 50 0.93 -44.35 -25.20
CA ILE A 50 -0.49 -44.03 -25.00
C ILE A 50 -0.66 -42.52 -25.14
N SER A 51 -1.61 -42.10 -25.97
CA SER A 51 -1.98 -40.70 -26.21
C SER A 51 -3.51 -40.62 -26.08
N LEU A 52 -4.01 -39.77 -25.18
CA LEU A 52 -5.43 -39.47 -25.05
C LEU A 52 -5.70 -38.19 -25.84
N GLU A 53 -6.26 -38.31 -27.04
CA GLU A 53 -6.45 -37.18 -27.97
C GLU A 53 -7.94 -36.94 -28.22
N GLY A 54 -8.43 -35.75 -27.83
CA GLY A 54 -9.81 -35.29 -28.01
C GLY A 54 -9.87 -34.13 -29.01
N THR A 55 -10.80 -34.19 -29.97
CA THR A 55 -10.84 -33.27 -31.11
C THR A 55 -11.98 -32.24 -31.01
N GLY A 56 -11.75 -31.13 -30.30
CA GLY A 56 -12.68 -30.00 -30.26
C GLY A 56 -12.29 -28.95 -29.21
N THR A 57 -12.38 -27.67 -29.53
CA THR A 57 -12.01 -26.55 -28.65
C THR A 57 -13.10 -25.48 -28.54
N ASP A 58 -13.12 -24.75 -27.43
CA ASP A 58 -13.96 -23.55 -27.24
C ASP A 58 -13.40 -22.29 -27.94
N GLU A 59 -14.12 -21.16 -27.84
CA GLU A 59 -13.73 -19.86 -28.40
C GLU A 59 -12.49 -19.23 -27.70
N ALA A 60 -12.00 -19.84 -26.61
CA ALA A 60 -10.72 -19.51 -25.98
C ALA A 60 -9.58 -20.46 -26.38
N GLY A 61 -9.83 -21.39 -27.32
CA GLY A 61 -8.84 -22.33 -27.84
C GLY A 61 -8.49 -23.49 -26.90
N ARG A 62 -9.30 -23.76 -25.87
CA ARG A 62 -9.09 -24.88 -24.92
C ARG A 62 -9.96 -26.07 -25.29
N THR A 63 -9.40 -27.27 -25.17
CA THR A 63 -10.08 -28.52 -25.53
C THR A 63 -11.29 -28.78 -24.63
N LEU A 64 -12.45 -29.05 -25.23
CA LEU A 64 -13.66 -29.42 -24.49
C LEU A 64 -14.11 -30.84 -24.87
N PHE A 65 -14.31 -31.68 -23.86
CA PHE A 65 -15.20 -32.83 -23.96
C PHE A 65 -16.65 -32.36 -23.75
N PRO A 66 -17.64 -32.94 -24.44
CA PRO A 66 -19.04 -32.51 -24.35
C PRO A 66 -19.66 -32.88 -22.99
N HIS A 67 -19.73 -31.91 -22.08
CA HIS A 67 -20.48 -31.95 -20.81
C HIS A 67 -20.33 -33.23 -19.95
N ALA A 68 -19.11 -33.78 -19.89
CA ALA A 68 -18.72 -34.70 -18.81
C ALA A 68 -18.03 -33.92 -17.68
N PRO A 69 -18.21 -34.28 -16.39
CA PRO A 69 -17.40 -33.74 -15.31
C PRO A 69 -15.93 -34.11 -15.50
N VAL A 70 -15.02 -33.17 -15.24
CA VAL A 70 -13.60 -33.31 -15.56
C VAL A 70 -12.89 -34.18 -14.53
N PHE A 71 -12.71 -35.47 -14.85
CA PHE A 71 -11.86 -36.37 -14.08
C PHE A 71 -10.39 -36.28 -14.55
N SER A 72 -9.47 -35.97 -13.64
CA SER A 72 -8.09 -35.57 -13.95
C SER A 72 -7.01 -36.65 -13.72
N LYS A 73 -7.42 -37.89 -13.40
CA LYS A 73 -6.54 -39.05 -13.21
C LYS A 73 -7.16 -40.34 -13.71
N TYR A 74 -6.34 -41.19 -14.31
CA TYR A 74 -6.65 -42.60 -14.57
C TYR A 74 -5.50 -43.47 -14.06
N ASP A 75 -5.82 -44.56 -13.37
CA ASP A 75 -4.85 -45.61 -13.05
C ASP A 75 -4.99 -46.75 -14.07
N LEU A 76 -3.89 -47.04 -14.77
CA LEU A 76 -3.79 -48.21 -15.66
C LEU A 76 -3.03 -49.34 -14.95
N ILE A 77 -3.64 -50.53 -14.92
CA ILE A 77 -3.03 -51.76 -14.39
C ILE A 77 -2.74 -52.70 -15.56
N PHE A 78 -1.48 -53.15 -15.65
CA PHE A 78 -0.99 -54.07 -16.68
C PHE A 78 -0.65 -55.42 -16.05
N THR A 79 -1.35 -56.47 -16.48
CA THR A 79 -1.17 -57.84 -15.95
C THR A 79 -0.76 -58.79 -17.08
N PRO A 80 0.34 -59.55 -16.95
CA PRO A 80 0.67 -60.58 -17.94
C PRO A 80 -0.27 -61.77 -17.77
N LEU A 81 -0.74 -62.36 -18.89
CA LEU A 81 -1.67 -63.50 -18.85
C LEU A 81 -1.08 -64.75 -18.14
N ASP A 82 0.25 -64.83 -18.12
CA ASP A 82 1.08 -65.89 -17.57
C ASP A 82 1.11 -65.93 -16.03
N GLY A 83 0.58 -64.90 -15.35
CA GLY A 83 0.21 -64.98 -13.93
C GLY A 83 1.35 -64.95 -12.91
N GLN A 84 2.52 -64.42 -13.24
CA GLN A 84 3.62 -64.16 -12.31
C GLN A 84 4.19 -62.73 -12.48
N THR A 85 4.63 -62.17 -11.35
CA THR A 85 5.03 -60.76 -11.11
C THR A 85 3.96 -59.69 -11.40
N ALA A 86 3.79 -58.77 -10.45
CA ALA A 86 2.84 -57.65 -10.55
C ALA A 86 3.56 -56.38 -11.04
N THR A 87 2.84 -55.51 -11.75
CA THR A 87 3.26 -54.12 -12.01
C THR A 87 2.40 -53.17 -11.17
N ALA A 88 2.99 -52.05 -10.74
CA ALA A 88 2.27 -51.01 -10.00
C ALA A 88 1.37 -50.20 -10.94
N PRO A 89 0.23 -49.65 -10.46
CA PRO A 89 -0.61 -48.77 -11.27
C PRO A 89 0.19 -47.56 -11.76
N VAL A 90 0.06 -47.23 -13.04
CA VAL A 90 0.60 -45.99 -13.61
C VAL A 90 -0.52 -44.96 -13.62
N THR A 91 -0.46 -43.99 -12.70
CA THR A 91 -1.38 -42.84 -12.68
C THR A 91 -1.02 -41.89 -13.81
N ILE A 92 -1.93 -41.71 -14.76
CA ILE A 92 -1.80 -40.79 -15.89
C ILE A 92 -2.58 -39.51 -15.59
N THR A 93 -1.94 -38.37 -15.82
CA THR A 93 -2.54 -37.02 -15.77
C THR A 93 -2.60 -36.39 -17.16
N ASP A 94 -3.51 -35.44 -17.34
CA ASP A 94 -3.82 -34.83 -18.64
C ASP A 94 -2.62 -34.14 -19.33
N GLY A 95 -2.65 -34.09 -20.66
CA GLY A 95 -1.70 -33.37 -21.51
C GLY A 95 -0.32 -34.00 -21.73
N ALA A 96 0.03 -35.12 -21.08
CA ALA A 96 1.36 -35.73 -21.18
C ALA A 96 1.38 -37.07 -21.96
N ARG A 97 2.41 -37.27 -22.80
CA ARG A 97 2.67 -38.54 -23.49
C ARG A 97 3.61 -39.42 -22.68
N TYR A 98 3.20 -40.66 -22.44
CA TYR A 98 3.99 -41.67 -21.72
C TYR A 98 4.31 -42.84 -22.66
N SER A 99 5.54 -43.36 -22.55
CA SER A 99 5.97 -44.60 -23.22
C SER A 99 6.44 -45.60 -22.18
N LEU A 100 5.91 -46.82 -22.22
CA LEU A 100 6.42 -47.94 -21.44
C LEU A 100 7.10 -48.95 -22.37
N ASP A 101 8.26 -49.44 -21.92
CA ASP A 101 9.00 -50.54 -22.53
C ASP A 101 8.54 -51.86 -21.89
N LEU A 102 7.64 -52.59 -22.55
CA LEU A 102 7.07 -53.86 -22.05
C LEU A 102 7.82 -55.08 -22.61
N ALA A 103 7.88 -56.14 -21.80
CA ALA A 103 8.37 -57.44 -22.25
C ALA A 103 7.39 -58.11 -23.22
N GLY A 104 7.90 -58.85 -24.20
CA GLY A 104 7.08 -59.55 -25.20
C GLY A 104 6.22 -60.65 -24.57
N GLY A 105 4.90 -60.51 -24.68
CA GLY A 105 3.91 -61.41 -24.10
C GLY A 105 2.48 -60.89 -24.33
N TYR A 106 1.47 -61.61 -23.83
CA TYR A 106 0.08 -61.16 -23.86
C TYR A 106 -0.29 -60.51 -22.52
N TRP A 107 -0.86 -59.31 -22.59
CA TRP A 107 -1.17 -58.48 -21.42
C TRP A 107 -2.66 -58.12 -21.39
N THR A 108 -3.27 -58.17 -20.21
CA THR A 108 -4.54 -57.47 -19.94
C THR A 108 -4.27 -56.07 -19.42
N ILE A 109 -5.04 -55.10 -19.93
CA ILE A 109 -5.03 -53.71 -19.48
C ILE A 109 -6.38 -53.45 -18.82
N ALA A 110 -6.37 -52.99 -17.58
CA ALA A 110 -7.57 -52.49 -16.89
C ALA A 110 -7.41 -50.98 -16.64
N ALA A 111 -8.39 -50.21 -17.11
CA ALA A 111 -8.57 -48.81 -16.77
C ALA A 111 -9.75 -48.70 -15.80
N VAL A 112 -9.52 -48.24 -14.57
CA VAL A 112 -10.57 -48.12 -13.56
C VAL A 112 -11.14 -46.71 -13.59
N GLY A 113 -12.30 -46.56 -14.24
CA GLY A 113 -13.09 -45.33 -14.26
C GLY A 113 -14.57 -45.64 -14.11
N TYR A 114 -15.28 -44.89 -13.27
CA TYR A 114 -16.73 -45.04 -13.09
C TYR A 114 -17.47 -44.41 -14.26
N VAL A 115 -18.07 -45.24 -15.11
CA VAL A 115 -18.82 -44.78 -16.30
C VAL A 115 -20.30 -44.65 -15.96
N HIS A 116 -20.81 -43.43 -15.93
CA HIS A 116 -22.25 -43.15 -15.88
C HIS A 116 -22.83 -43.14 -17.29
N ILE A 117 -23.94 -43.86 -17.52
CA ILE A 117 -24.71 -43.80 -18.76
C ILE A 117 -25.91 -42.86 -18.54
N GLN A 118 -26.25 -42.05 -19.54
CA GLN A 118 -27.53 -41.34 -19.61
C GLN A 118 -28.25 -41.66 -20.92
N GLY A 119 -29.58 -41.58 -20.90
CA GLY A 119 -30.46 -42.00 -21.99
C GLY A 119 -30.53 -41.03 -23.17
N VAL A 120 -31.01 -41.54 -24.31
CA VAL A 120 -31.17 -40.82 -25.58
C VAL A 120 -32.33 -39.82 -25.50
N SER A 121 -32.16 -38.63 -26.08
CA SER A 121 -33.21 -37.62 -26.22
C SER A 121 -34.10 -37.86 -27.45
N GLY A 122 -35.44 -37.77 -27.29
CA GLY A 122 -36.34 -37.70 -28.45
C GLY A 122 -37.72 -38.38 -28.34
N ILE A 123 -38.51 -38.13 -27.28
CA ILE A 123 -39.96 -38.40 -27.27
C ILE A 123 -40.68 -37.16 -26.71
N THR A 124 -41.86 -36.84 -27.24
CA THR A 124 -42.70 -35.68 -26.86
C THR A 124 -43.81 -36.05 -25.88
N ASP A 125 -44.36 -35.06 -25.17
CA ASP A 125 -45.44 -35.25 -24.17
C ASP A 125 -46.64 -36.07 -24.69
N GLY A 126 -46.95 -37.15 -23.95
CA GLY A 126 -48.05 -38.07 -24.21
C GLY A 126 -47.69 -39.51 -23.82
N ASP A 127 -48.62 -40.21 -23.17
CA ASP A 127 -48.60 -41.67 -22.96
C ASP A 127 -47.38 -42.29 -22.22
N TYR A 128 -47.10 -41.81 -21.01
CA TYR A 128 -46.27 -42.53 -20.00
C TYR A 128 -47.12 -43.18 -18.90
N GLU A 129 -48.07 -44.04 -19.32
CA GLU A 129 -48.76 -44.97 -18.42
C GLU A 129 -48.02 -46.33 -18.36
N ALA A 130 -48.01 -46.95 -17.18
CA ALA A 130 -47.23 -48.13 -16.78
C ALA A 130 -45.69 -47.98 -16.77
N ALA A 131 -45.10 -48.23 -15.60
CA ALA A 131 -43.64 -48.23 -15.40
C ALA A 131 -42.97 -49.46 -16.06
N ARG A 132 -41.88 -49.24 -16.81
CA ARG A 132 -41.03 -50.30 -17.36
C ARG A 132 -39.65 -50.34 -16.69
N GLY A 133 -39.39 -51.40 -15.94
CA GLY A 133 -38.04 -51.80 -15.53
C GLY A 133 -37.38 -52.66 -16.59
N GLU A 134 -36.88 -52.03 -17.66
CA GLU A 134 -36.05 -52.70 -18.67
C GLU A 134 -34.56 -52.53 -18.32
N ALA A 135 -33.92 -53.59 -17.80
CA ALA A 135 -32.45 -53.69 -17.77
C ALA A 135 -31.98 -54.49 -18.99
N THR A 136 -32.14 -53.88 -20.16
CA THR A 136 -31.89 -54.48 -21.47
C THR A 136 -30.39 -54.58 -21.78
N ASN A 137 -29.94 -55.80 -22.08
CA ASN A 137 -28.60 -56.18 -22.55
C ASN A 137 -27.41 -55.94 -21.59
N ILE A 138 -27.13 -56.91 -20.70
CA ILE A 138 -25.76 -57.10 -20.19
C ILE A 138 -24.94 -57.79 -21.29
N TYR A 139 -24.11 -57.03 -22.00
CA TYR A 139 -23.22 -57.56 -23.05
C TYR A 139 -21.91 -58.13 -22.47
N VAL A 140 -21.60 -59.38 -22.82
CA VAL A 140 -20.27 -59.98 -22.61
C VAL A 140 -19.51 -60.02 -23.94
N SER A 141 -18.77 -58.96 -24.24
CA SER A 141 -17.90 -58.89 -25.42
C SER A 141 -16.57 -59.63 -25.18
N THR A 142 -16.28 -60.61 -26.04
CA THR A 142 -14.89 -60.96 -26.39
C THR A 142 -14.58 -60.35 -27.77
N TYR A 143 -13.31 -60.24 -28.18
CA TYR A 143 -12.93 -59.59 -29.45
C TYR A 143 -13.24 -60.45 -30.70
N SER A 144 -14.51 -60.76 -30.91
CA SER A 144 -15.13 -61.29 -32.13
C SER A 144 -16.65 -61.17 -32.01
N ALA A 145 -17.40 -61.21 -33.11
CA ALA A 145 -18.85 -60.94 -33.13
C ALA A 145 -19.72 -62.11 -32.58
N GLN A 146 -19.46 -62.52 -31.33
CA GLN A 146 -20.16 -63.57 -30.58
C GLN A 146 -20.31 -63.10 -29.12
N GLN A 147 -21.52 -62.69 -28.73
CA GLN A 147 -21.82 -62.13 -27.41
C GLN A 147 -22.70 -63.06 -26.59
N ILE A 148 -22.36 -63.29 -25.32
CA ILE A 148 -23.34 -63.76 -24.34
C ILE A 148 -24.16 -62.53 -23.92
N SER A 149 -25.49 -62.62 -24.00
CA SER A 149 -26.40 -61.63 -23.40
C SER A 149 -27.05 -62.20 -22.15
N ILE A 150 -27.28 -61.33 -21.17
CA ILE A 150 -28.19 -61.58 -20.05
C ILE A 150 -29.15 -60.40 -19.99
N ASP A 151 -30.44 -60.67 -20.16
CA ASP A 151 -31.51 -59.69 -19.99
C ASP A 151 -32.22 -59.97 -18.67
N ILE A 152 -32.49 -58.94 -17.87
CA ILE A 152 -33.18 -59.04 -16.59
C ILE A 152 -34.34 -58.02 -16.57
N ASN A 153 -35.58 -58.49 -16.48
CA ASN A 153 -36.77 -57.65 -16.56
C ASN A 153 -37.71 -57.92 -15.38
N GLY A 154 -38.08 -56.86 -14.66
CA GLY A 154 -38.90 -56.93 -13.45
C GLY A 154 -39.01 -55.57 -12.75
N GLY A 155 -39.62 -55.53 -11.56
CA GLY A 155 -39.76 -54.30 -10.78
C GLY A 155 -40.13 -54.56 -9.32
N VAL A 156 -39.77 -53.63 -8.44
CA VAL A 156 -39.99 -53.70 -6.98
C VAL A 156 -41.12 -52.76 -6.58
N GLN A 157 -42.03 -53.22 -5.72
CA GLN A 157 -43.03 -52.38 -5.04
C GLN A 157 -42.52 -52.05 -3.61
N PRO A 158 -42.72 -50.84 -3.08
CA PRO A 158 -42.26 -50.50 -1.73
C PRO A 158 -42.76 -51.49 -0.66
N GLY A 159 -41.81 -52.15 0.02
CA GLY A 159 -42.11 -53.14 1.07
C GLY A 159 -42.43 -54.56 0.57
N GLN A 160 -42.22 -54.88 -0.72
CA GLN A 160 -42.35 -56.24 -1.27
C GLN A 160 -41.20 -56.58 -2.21
N GLN A 161 -40.75 -57.83 -2.20
CA GLN A 161 -39.75 -58.31 -3.17
C GLN A 161 -40.28 -58.24 -4.60
N GLY A 162 -39.52 -57.58 -5.48
CA GLY A 162 -39.79 -57.57 -6.91
C GLY A 162 -39.46 -58.91 -7.54
N ILE A 163 -40.33 -59.38 -8.45
CA ILE A 163 -40.06 -60.58 -9.25
C ILE A 163 -39.33 -60.16 -10.51
N PHE A 164 -38.11 -60.69 -10.68
CA PHE A 164 -37.28 -60.48 -11.85
C PHE A 164 -37.24 -61.75 -12.68
N SER A 165 -37.63 -61.61 -13.95
CA SER A 165 -37.40 -62.60 -14.99
C SER A 165 -36.01 -62.40 -15.59
N TYR A 166 -35.39 -63.47 -16.07
CA TYR A 166 -34.12 -63.39 -16.81
C TYR A 166 -34.10 -64.37 -17.98
N THR A 167 -33.31 -64.01 -19.00
CA THR A 167 -32.98 -64.86 -20.15
C THR A 167 -31.48 -64.75 -20.42
N VAL A 168 -30.81 -65.89 -20.67
CA VAL A 168 -29.41 -65.93 -21.12
C VAL A 168 -29.37 -66.44 -22.55
N THR A 169 -28.65 -65.73 -23.44
CA THR A 169 -28.40 -66.17 -24.82
C THR A 169 -26.94 -66.53 -25.00
N LEU A 170 -26.64 -67.74 -25.53
CA LEU A 170 -25.27 -68.22 -25.72
C LEU A 170 -24.91 -68.33 -27.23
N PRO A 171 -23.75 -67.83 -27.67
CA PRO A 171 -23.27 -68.05 -29.03
C PRO A 171 -22.85 -69.51 -29.30
N THR A 172 -22.87 -69.90 -30.57
CA THR A 172 -22.31 -71.18 -31.04
C THR A 172 -20.84 -71.33 -30.64
N GLY A 173 -20.52 -72.45 -29.98
CA GLY A 173 -19.18 -72.76 -29.45
C GLY A 173 -18.97 -72.45 -27.96
N PHE A 174 -19.95 -71.81 -27.31
CA PHE A 174 -19.96 -71.62 -25.85
C PHE A 174 -20.89 -72.62 -25.17
N SER A 175 -20.54 -73.02 -23.95
CA SER A 175 -21.47 -73.64 -22.99
C SER A 175 -21.37 -72.92 -21.65
N ALA A 176 -22.49 -72.72 -20.96
CA ALA A 176 -22.50 -72.10 -19.65
C ALA A 176 -22.73 -73.15 -18.55
N ALA A 177 -22.07 -72.98 -17.41
CA ALA A 177 -22.18 -73.92 -16.28
C ALA A 177 -23.27 -73.46 -15.31
N PHE A 178 -23.20 -72.20 -14.84
CA PHE A 178 -24.20 -71.63 -13.93
C PHE A 178 -24.33 -70.11 -14.07
N LEU A 179 -25.50 -69.60 -13.66
CA LEU A 179 -25.74 -68.22 -13.26
C LEU A 179 -25.95 -68.18 -11.74
N GLN A 180 -25.30 -67.25 -11.04
CA GLN A 180 -25.41 -67.02 -9.59
C GLN A 180 -25.70 -65.54 -9.30
N ILE A 181 -26.51 -65.27 -8.29
CA ILE A 181 -26.77 -63.91 -7.78
C ILE A 181 -26.57 -63.88 -6.26
N LEU A 182 -25.76 -62.93 -5.79
CA LEU A 182 -25.24 -62.84 -4.42
C LEU A 182 -25.43 -61.41 -3.87
N PRO A 183 -25.70 -61.22 -2.57
CA PRO A 183 -25.67 -59.89 -1.94
C PRO A 183 -24.26 -59.29 -2.01
N LEU A 184 -24.15 -57.96 -2.17
CA LEU A 184 -22.83 -57.30 -2.22
C LEU A 184 -22.03 -57.47 -0.92
N THR A 185 -22.72 -57.63 0.21
CA THR A 185 -22.15 -57.87 1.56
C THR A 185 -21.54 -59.26 1.74
N GLY A 186 -21.69 -60.17 0.77
CA GLY A 186 -21.34 -61.58 0.90
C GLY A 186 -22.41 -62.41 1.61
N GLY A 187 -22.56 -63.67 1.20
CA GLY A 187 -23.57 -64.59 1.71
C GLY A 187 -23.75 -65.81 0.78
N THR A 188 -24.72 -66.66 1.09
CA THR A 188 -25.20 -67.70 0.16
C THR A 188 -25.86 -67.07 -1.07
N ALA A 189 -25.78 -67.75 -2.22
CA ALA A 189 -26.45 -67.29 -3.44
C ALA A 189 -27.98 -67.23 -3.23
N LEU A 190 -28.58 -66.07 -3.52
CA LEU A 190 -30.03 -65.87 -3.49
C LEU A 190 -30.71 -66.64 -4.63
N LYS A 191 -29.99 -66.80 -5.74
CA LYS A 191 -30.36 -67.69 -6.85
C LYS A 191 -29.09 -68.30 -7.44
N GLU A 192 -29.15 -69.60 -7.70
CA GLU A 192 -28.22 -70.31 -8.57
C GLU A 192 -29.03 -71.14 -9.59
N VAL A 193 -28.57 -71.20 -10.84
CA VAL A 193 -29.21 -71.94 -11.92
C VAL A 193 -28.15 -72.59 -12.79
N SER A 194 -28.20 -73.93 -12.93
CA SER A 194 -27.33 -74.68 -13.85
C SER A 194 -27.80 -74.52 -15.30
N LEU A 195 -26.91 -74.09 -16.19
CA LEU A 195 -27.27 -73.60 -17.54
C LEU A 195 -27.11 -74.70 -18.61
N LEU A 196 -27.74 -75.87 -18.37
CA LEU A 196 -27.59 -77.09 -19.18
C LEU A 196 -28.33 -77.08 -20.54
N SER A 197 -28.77 -75.91 -21.02
CA SER A 197 -29.43 -75.73 -22.33
C SER A 197 -28.90 -74.47 -23.02
N SER A 198 -29.15 -74.32 -24.32
CA SER A 198 -28.58 -73.23 -25.12
C SER A 198 -29.12 -71.83 -24.77
N ASN A 199 -30.40 -71.73 -24.40
CA ASN A 199 -31.07 -70.49 -24.00
C ASN A 199 -31.90 -70.70 -22.72
N PRO A 200 -31.28 -70.73 -21.53
CA PRO A 200 -31.99 -70.88 -20.26
C PRO A 200 -32.64 -69.56 -19.81
N SER A 201 -33.83 -69.67 -19.22
CA SER A 201 -34.60 -68.55 -18.68
C SER A 201 -35.38 -68.95 -17.42
N GLY A 202 -35.85 -67.98 -16.65
CA GLY A 202 -36.66 -68.21 -15.46
C GLY A 202 -36.90 -66.94 -14.65
N SER A 203 -37.24 -67.09 -13.36
CA SER A 203 -37.44 -65.95 -12.46
C SER A 203 -36.97 -66.20 -11.01
N PHE A 204 -36.83 -65.11 -10.28
CA PHE A 204 -36.38 -65.03 -8.89
C PHE A 204 -36.86 -63.71 -8.25
N ALA A 205 -36.85 -63.65 -6.92
CA ALA A 205 -37.34 -62.50 -6.15
C ALA A 205 -36.17 -61.75 -5.50
N LEU A 206 -36.25 -60.41 -5.46
CA LEU A 206 -35.20 -59.52 -4.97
C LEU A 206 -35.80 -58.29 -4.27
N ASP A 207 -35.06 -57.76 -3.30
CA ASP A 207 -35.32 -56.46 -2.71
C ASP A 207 -34.60 -55.34 -3.49
N ALA A 208 -34.81 -54.08 -3.11
CA ALA A 208 -34.01 -52.97 -3.63
C ALA A 208 -32.60 -52.99 -3.00
N GLY A 209 -31.56 -52.75 -3.80
CA GLY A 209 -30.16 -52.78 -3.34
C GLY A 209 -29.16 -53.29 -4.38
N TYR A 210 -27.93 -53.54 -3.93
CA TYR A 210 -26.80 -53.94 -4.77
C TYR A 210 -26.50 -55.44 -4.67
N TYR A 211 -26.27 -56.07 -5.82
CA TYR A 211 -26.01 -57.51 -5.94
C TYR A 211 -24.88 -57.80 -6.92
N PHE A 212 -24.13 -58.88 -6.69
CA PHE A 212 -23.21 -59.46 -7.67
C PHE A 212 -23.92 -60.47 -8.57
N LEU A 213 -23.85 -60.27 -9.88
CA LEU A 213 -24.28 -61.22 -10.91
C LEU A 213 -23.04 -61.99 -11.40
N LYS A 214 -23.02 -63.32 -11.24
CA LYS A 214 -21.90 -64.18 -11.65
C LYS A 214 -22.34 -65.18 -12.71
N ILE A 215 -21.59 -65.26 -13.80
CA ILE A 215 -21.77 -66.29 -14.83
C ILE A 215 -20.47 -67.07 -15.03
N LYS A 216 -20.56 -68.40 -15.02
CA LYS A 216 -19.47 -69.30 -15.42
C LYS A 216 -19.77 -69.86 -16.81
N TYR A 217 -18.85 -69.69 -17.74
CA TYR A 217 -18.96 -70.23 -19.10
C TYR A 217 -17.64 -70.81 -19.60
N THR A 218 -17.74 -71.62 -20.64
CA THR A 218 -16.65 -72.37 -21.24
C THR A 218 -16.67 -72.11 -22.75
N LYS A 219 -15.51 -71.79 -23.33
CA LYS A 219 -15.30 -71.72 -24.78
C LYS A 219 -14.05 -72.52 -25.14
N ASP A 220 -14.12 -73.33 -26.18
CA ASP A 220 -12.97 -74.08 -26.74
C ASP A 220 -12.19 -74.89 -25.66
N GLY A 221 -12.92 -75.43 -24.67
CA GLY A 221 -12.38 -76.22 -23.56
C GLY A 221 -11.83 -75.42 -22.36
N LYS A 222 -11.78 -74.09 -22.41
CA LYS A 222 -11.35 -73.23 -21.29
C LYS A 222 -12.55 -72.63 -20.54
N GLU A 223 -12.58 -72.80 -19.23
CA GLU A 223 -13.58 -72.19 -18.35
C GLU A 223 -13.20 -70.74 -17.95
N THR A 224 -14.19 -69.88 -17.77
CA THR A 224 -14.07 -68.49 -17.31
C THR A 224 -15.24 -68.14 -16.40
N ILE A 225 -15.01 -67.32 -15.37
CA ILE A 225 -16.06 -66.74 -14.52
C ILE A 225 -16.02 -65.22 -14.69
N ARG A 226 -17.15 -64.59 -15.01
CA ARG A 226 -17.34 -63.14 -15.00
C ARG A 226 -18.25 -62.75 -13.83
N THR A 227 -17.93 -61.65 -13.15
CA THR A 227 -18.75 -61.07 -12.07
C THR A 227 -19.04 -59.61 -12.40
N GLU A 228 -20.31 -59.23 -12.42
CA GLU A 228 -20.77 -57.86 -12.60
C GLU A 228 -21.54 -57.40 -11.34
N VAL A 229 -21.69 -56.09 -11.17
CA VAL A 229 -22.54 -55.50 -10.12
C VAL A 229 -23.83 -55.00 -10.77
N ILE A 230 -24.98 -55.36 -10.19
CA ILE A 230 -26.30 -54.83 -10.56
C ILE A 230 -26.89 -54.07 -9.38
N HIS A 231 -27.56 -52.95 -9.66
CA HIS A 231 -28.26 -52.13 -8.67
C HIS A 231 -29.75 -52.11 -9.00
N ILE A 232 -30.59 -52.34 -7.97
CA ILE A 232 -32.04 -52.46 -8.12
C ILE A 232 -32.70 -51.30 -7.39
N TYR A 233 -33.21 -50.35 -8.17
CA TYR A 233 -33.93 -49.18 -7.68
C TYR A 233 -35.33 -49.55 -7.19
N GLY A 234 -35.71 -49.08 -6.00
CA GLY A 234 -37.09 -49.09 -5.55
C GLY A 234 -37.88 -47.97 -6.22
N GLY A 235 -38.89 -48.31 -7.01
CA GLY A 235 -39.74 -47.31 -7.69
C GLY A 235 -40.75 -46.67 -6.74
N LEU A 236 -40.97 -45.36 -6.88
CA LEU A 236 -42.08 -44.64 -6.27
C LEU A 236 -43.00 -44.10 -7.36
N THR A 237 -44.30 -44.24 -7.15
CA THR A 237 -45.33 -43.51 -7.90
C THR A 237 -45.48 -42.08 -7.35
N THR A 238 -46.28 -41.27 -8.06
CA THR A 238 -46.48 -39.83 -7.84
C THR A 238 -46.60 -39.40 -6.37
N ALA A 239 -45.62 -38.62 -5.93
CA ALA A 239 -45.62 -37.93 -4.64
C ALA A 239 -46.86 -37.04 -4.47
N ALA A 240 -47.62 -37.26 -3.39
CA ALA A 240 -48.74 -36.40 -3.03
C ALA A 240 -48.26 -35.09 -2.38
N ALA A 241 -48.98 -33.99 -2.65
CA ALA A 241 -48.78 -32.71 -2.01
C ALA A 241 -48.74 -32.82 -0.47
N GLY A 242 -47.86 -32.04 0.18
CA GLY A 242 -47.72 -32.00 1.64
C GLY A 242 -47.10 -33.24 2.32
N THR A 243 -46.55 -34.20 1.57
CA THR A 243 -45.92 -35.39 2.17
C THR A 243 -44.61 -34.99 2.88
N LYS A 244 -44.47 -35.35 4.17
CA LYS A 244 -43.20 -35.23 4.92
C LYS A 244 -42.29 -36.40 4.58
N TYR A 245 -41.05 -36.10 4.18
CA TYR A 245 -40.04 -37.11 3.91
C TYR A 245 -39.00 -37.12 5.03
N ASP A 246 -38.94 -38.24 5.76
CA ASP A 246 -37.90 -38.49 6.75
C ASP A 246 -36.80 -39.34 6.10
N PHE A 247 -35.82 -38.68 5.48
CA PHE A 247 -34.80 -39.31 4.65
C PHE A 247 -33.63 -39.86 5.50
N THR A 248 -33.91 -40.86 6.34
CA THR A 248 -32.96 -41.46 7.30
C THR A 248 -31.88 -42.36 6.66
N GLY A 249 -31.51 -42.15 5.40
CA GLY A 249 -30.75 -43.13 4.60
C GLY A 249 -29.77 -42.59 3.56
N PHE A 250 -29.53 -41.28 3.51
CA PHE A 250 -28.51 -40.70 2.63
C PHE A 250 -27.16 -40.62 3.35
N SER A 251 -26.12 -41.09 2.65
CA SER A 251 -24.73 -41.10 3.14
C SER A 251 -23.95 -39.84 2.80
N SER A 252 -24.40 -39.07 1.81
CA SER A 252 -23.71 -37.89 1.30
C SER A 252 -24.68 -36.84 0.74
N ILE A 253 -24.19 -35.62 0.50
CA ILE A 253 -24.95 -34.58 -0.23
C ILE A 253 -25.25 -35.01 -1.68
N ALA A 254 -24.38 -35.81 -2.30
CA ALA A 254 -24.54 -36.26 -3.69
C ALA A 254 -25.77 -37.18 -3.88
N ASP A 255 -26.10 -38.02 -2.89
CA ASP A 255 -27.28 -38.88 -2.91
C ASP A 255 -28.57 -38.04 -2.95
N LEU A 256 -28.60 -36.94 -2.18
CA LEU A 256 -29.71 -35.99 -2.13
C LEU A 256 -29.89 -35.23 -3.46
N MET A 257 -28.79 -34.82 -4.10
CA MET A 257 -28.82 -34.18 -5.44
C MET A 257 -29.50 -35.07 -6.47
N TYR A 258 -29.11 -36.35 -6.54
CA TYR A 258 -29.68 -37.32 -7.48
C TYR A 258 -31.17 -37.57 -7.22
N TYR A 259 -31.57 -37.68 -5.95
CA TYR A 259 -32.96 -37.87 -5.57
C TYR A 259 -33.85 -36.66 -5.98
N LEU A 260 -33.43 -35.44 -5.63
CA LEU A 260 -34.21 -34.22 -5.88
C LEU A 260 -34.33 -33.87 -7.38
N ALA A 261 -33.32 -34.22 -8.19
CA ALA A 261 -33.38 -34.06 -9.64
C ALA A 261 -34.50 -34.88 -10.30
N SER A 262 -34.92 -35.99 -9.68
CA SER A 262 -36.02 -36.84 -10.17
C SER A 262 -37.42 -36.42 -9.71
N ALA A 263 -37.52 -35.48 -8.75
CA ALA A 263 -38.79 -35.12 -8.12
C ALA A 263 -39.66 -34.18 -9.00
N ALA A 264 -40.98 -34.27 -8.83
CA ALA A 264 -41.98 -33.54 -9.59
C ALA A 264 -42.01 -32.01 -9.31
N VAL A 265 -42.97 -31.30 -9.93
CA VAL A 265 -43.16 -29.85 -9.76
C VAL A 265 -43.77 -29.52 -8.39
N ASN A 266 -43.24 -28.51 -7.71
CA ASN A 266 -43.74 -28.01 -6.44
C ASN A 266 -43.83 -26.46 -6.42
N THR A 267 -44.56 -25.90 -5.46
CA THR A 267 -44.92 -24.47 -5.39
C THR A 267 -44.74 -23.92 -3.97
N ALA A 268 -44.67 -22.60 -3.80
CA ALA A 268 -44.56 -21.96 -2.48
C ALA A 268 -45.67 -22.43 -1.50
N SER A 269 -46.90 -22.54 -2.01
CA SER A 269 -48.06 -23.06 -1.30
C SER A 269 -48.03 -24.56 -0.95
N ASN A 270 -47.03 -25.30 -1.43
CA ASN A 270 -46.89 -26.74 -1.26
C ASN A 270 -45.40 -27.16 -1.36
N PRO A 271 -44.57 -26.82 -0.36
CA PRO A 271 -43.15 -27.16 -0.33
C PRO A 271 -42.94 -28.63 0.05
N TYR A 272 -41.83 -29.22 -0.40
CA TYR A 272 -41.37 -30.49 0.18
C TYR A 272 -40.85 -30.25 1.59
N THR A 273 -41.09 -31.19 2.51
CA THR A 273 -40.43 -31.18 3.83
C THR A 273 -39.31 -32.21 3.82
N ILE A 274 -38.07 -31.73 3.93
CA ILE A 274 -36.83 -32.52 3.92
C ILE A 274 -36.21 -32.46 5.30
N VAL A 275 -36.03 -33.62 5.93
CA VAL A 275 -35.29 -33.76 7.20
C VAL A 275 -33.95 -34.43 6.89
N LEU A 276 -32.84 -33.77 7.23
CA LEU A 276 -31.50 -34.34 7.11
C LEU A 276 -30.98 -34.77 8.49
N LYS A 277 -30.45 -36.00 8.57
CA LYS A 277 -30.02 -36.66 9.81
C LYS A 277 -28.67 -37.33 9.60
N GLY A 278 -27.72 -37.09 10.50
CA GLY A 278 -26.43 -37.80 10.54
C GLY A 278 -25.40 -37.36 9.49
N ILE A 279 -25.74 -36.39 8.63
CA ILE A 279 -24.77 -35.79 7.69
C ILE A 279 -23.83 -34.86 8.47
N ASN A 280 -22.53 -35.04 8.27
CA ASN A 280 -21.49 -34.13 8.74
C ASN A 280 -20.95 -33.33 7.55
N LEU A 281 -21.31 -32.05 7.48
CA LEU A 281 -20.98 -31.15 6.36
C LEU A 281 -19.47 -30.84 6.26
N GLU A 282 -18.68 -31.08 7.31
CA GLU A 282 -17.21 -30.95 7.29
C GLU A 282 -16.49 -32.20 6.74
N GLN A 283 -17.15 -33.37 6.63
CA GLN A 283 -16.49 -34.62 6.22
C GLN A 283 -16.67 -34.99 4.74
N ASP A 284 -17.67 -34.45 4.05
CA ASP A 284 -17.89 -34.63 2.58
C ASP A 284 -16.92 -33.77 1.71
N LEU A 285 -15.87 -33.16 2.30
CA LEU A 285 -15.10 -32.10 1.67
C LEU A 285 -13.98 -32.55 0.71
N TYR A 286 -14.13 -32.17 -0.56
CA TYR A 286 -13.01 -31.55 -1.29
C TYR A 286 -12.75 -30.15 -0.69
N LYS A 287 -11.49 -29.77 -0.51
CA LYS A 287 -11.07 -28.65 0.36
C LYS A 287 -11.54 -27.23 -0.02
N ASP A 288 -12.10 -27.05 -1.21
CA ASP A 288 -12.30 -25.72 -1.82
C ASP A 288 -13.79 -25.36 -2.04
N TYR A 289 -14.73 -26.09 -1.43
CA TYR A 289 -16.18 -25.88 -1.62
C TYR A 289 -16.94 -25.67 -0.30
N ASP A 290 -17.87 -24.71 -0.34
CA ASP A 290 -18.89 -24.47 0.67
C ASP A 290 -19.95 -25.60 0.62
N PRO A 291 -20.13 -26.41 1.69
CA PRO A 291 -21.10 -27.51 1.70
C PRO A 291 -22.56 -27.03 1.79
N LEU A 292 -22.83 -25.83 2.32
CA LEU A 292 -24.15 -25.21 2.23
C LEU A 292 -24.46 -24.77 0.79
N ARG A 293 -23.47 -24.27 0.06
CA ARG A 293 -23.63 -23.97 -1.37
C ARG A 293 -24.03 -25.23 -2.15
N LEU A 294 -23.37 -26.37 -1.92
CA LEU A 294 -23.75 -27.64 -2.57
C LEU A 294 -25.17 -28.09 -2.19
N LEU A 295 -25.56 -27.95 -0.91
CA LEU A 295 -26.92 -28.23 -0.46
C LEU A 295 -27.96 -27.29 -1.13
N PHE A 296 -27.69 -25.99 -1.23
CA PHE A 296 -28.61 -25.05 -1.90
C PHE A 296 -28.62 -25.19 -3.43
N GLU A 297 -27.53 -25.67 -4.05
CA GLU A 297 -27.51 -26.09 -5.45
C GLU A 297 -28.35 -27.36 -5.67
N ALA A 298 -28.33 -28.33 -4.74
CA ALA A 298 -29.19 -29.53 -4.76
C ALA A 298 -30.69 -29.20 -4.65
N LEU A 299 -31.02 -28.16 -3.87
CA LEU A 299 -32.39 -27.68 -3.63
C LEU A 299 -32.88 -26.70 -4.74
N SER A 300 -31.98 -26.31 -5.65
CA SER A 300 -32.18 -25.23 -6.63
C SER A 300 -33.48 -25.39 -7.43
N GLY A 301 -34.32 -24.35 -7.37
CA GLY A 301 -35.56 -24.28 -8.15
C GLY A 301 -36.77 -24.99 -7.53
N LYS A 302 -36.62 -25.74 -6.43
CA LYS A 302 -37.71 -26.40 -5.69
C LYS A 302 -38.10 -25.59 -4.43
N TYR A 303 -39.38 -25.59 -4.06
CA TYR A 303 -39.83 -25.03 -2.77
C TYR A 303 -39.69 -26.03 -1.61
N VAL A 304 -38.97 -25.66 -0.55
CA VAL A 304 -38.57 -26.63 0.50
C VAL A 304 -38.64 -26.05 1.91
N ARG A 305 -39.21 -26.84 2.83
CA ARG A 305 -39.03 -26.74 4.29
C ARG A 305 -37.89 -27.67 4.70
N LEU A 306 -36.84 -27.13 5.29
CA LEU A 306 -35.58 -27.81 5.53
C LEU A 306 -35.29 -27.93 7.03
N ASP A 307 -35.20 -29.17 7.52
CA ASP A 307 -34.87 -29.48 8.91
C ASP A 307 -33.44 -30.05 8.96
N LEU A 308 -32.53 -29.28 9.55
CA LEU A 308 -31.11 -29.58 9.70
C LEU A 308 -30.73 -29.83 11.17
N SER A 309 -31.71 -29.96 12.08
CA SER A 309 -31.50 -30.12 13.53
C SER A 309 -30.51 -31.23 13.88
N ALA A 310 -30.49 -32.32 13.09
CA ALA A 310 -29.67 -33.49 13.28
C ALA A 310 -28.42 -33.57 12.35
N CYS A 311 -27.97 -32.43 11.82
CA CYS A 311 -26.71 -32.28 11.09
C CYS A 311 -25.55 -31.83 11.99
N THR A 312 -24.31 -32.09 11.57
CA THR A 312 -23.08 -31.61 12.22
C THR A 312 -22.13 -30.98 11.21
N GLY A 313 -21.09 -30.28 11.67
CA GLY A 313 -20.09 -29.65 10.81
C GLY A 313 -20.56 -28.35 10.12
N PHE A 314 -21.41 -27.56 10.78
CA PHE A 314 -22.01 -26.35 10.19
C PHE A 314 -21.10 -25.09 10.31
N ASN A 315 -19.83 -25.25 10.68
CA ASN A 315 -19.00 -24.12 11.14
C ASN A 315 -18.32 -23.38 9.98
N ILE A 316 -19.11 -22.71 9.13
CA ILE A 316 -18.64 -21.96 7.96
C ILE A 316 -18.58 -20.44 8.26
N PRO A 317 -17.42 -19.89 8.67
CA PRO A 317 -17.14 -18.49 8.47
C PRO A 317 -16.93 -18.20 6.97
N TYR A 318 -17.36 -17.02 6.52
CA TYR A 318 -17.14 -16.46 5.18
C TYR A 318 -17.81 -17.15 3.97
N SER A 319 -18.72 -16.43 3.32
CA SER A 319 -18.97 -16.56 1.88
C SER A 319 -18.38 -15.34 1.15
N SER A 320 -17.10 -15.41 0.76
CA SER A 320 -16.31 -14.31 0.18
C SER A 320 -16.65 -13.95 -1.28
N ILE A 321 -17.83 -14.33 -1.76
CA ILE A 321 -18.22 -14.26 -3.18
C ILE A 321 -19.65 -13.74 -3.27
N GLU A 322 -19.93 -12.86 -4.24
CA GLU A 322 -21.27 -12.38 -4.62
C GLU A 322 -22.18 -13.49 -5.24
N TYR A 323 -21.92 -14.76 -4.89
CA TYR A 323 -22.63 -15.90 -5.41
C TYR A 323 -24.03 -15.97 -4.79
N ARG A 324 -25.05 -15.99 -5.64
CA ARG A 324 -26.44 -16.21 -5.25
C ARG A 324 -26.86 -17.62 -5.66
N PRO A 325 -26.78 -18.63 -4.77
CA PRO A 325 -27.56 -19.86 -4.96
C PRO A 325 -29.06 -19.51 -5.01
N ASN A 326 -29.87 -20.36 -5.63
CA ASN A 326 -31.33 -20.20 -5.67
C ASN A 326 -31.96 -20.54 -4.30
N LYS A 327 -31.68 -19.72 -3.29
CA LYS A 327 -32.26 -19.77 -1.94
C LYS A 327 -33.65 -19.14 -1.87
N ASP A 328 -34.11 -18.53 -2.96
CA ASP A 328 -35.38 -17.81 -3.13
C ASP A 328 -36.63 -18.64 -2.80
N LYS A 329 -36.47 -19.97 -2.68
CA LYS A 329 -37.54 -20.96 -2.48
C LYS A 329 -37.44 -21.78 -1.20
N ILE A 330 -36.50 -21.48 -0.30
CA ILE A 330 -36.53 -22.05 1.05
C ILE A 330 -37.72 -21.41 1.77
N VAL A 331 -38.65 -22.23 2.27
CA VAL A 331 -39.92 -21.79 2.88
C VAL A 331 -39.85 -21.83 4.40
N SER A 332 -39.15 -22.79 4.99
CA SER A 332 -38.79 -22.75 6.41
C SER A 332 -37.47 -23.45 6.66
N LEU A 333 -36.80 -23.07 7.76
CA LEU A 333 -35.50 -23.62 8.14
C LEU A 333 -35.43 -23.91 9.64
N ILE A 334 -35.00 -25.13 10.00
CA ILE A 334 -34.59 -25.48 11.37
C ILE A 334 -33.07 -25.68 11.36
N LEU A 335 -32.37 -24.90 12.19
CA LEU A 335 -30.91 -24.93 12.30
C LEU A 335 -30.43 -25.97 13.35
N PRO A 336 -29.25 -26.59 13.18
CA PRO A 336 -28.67 -27.47 14.20
C PRO A 336 -28.20 -26.72 15.45
N ASP A 337 -28.44 -27.33 16.62
CA ASP A 337 -28.06 -26.85 17.96
C ASP A 337 -26.55 -26.59 18.15
N THR A 338 -25.73 -27.04 17.21
CA THR A 338 -24.27 -26.83 17.22
C THR A 338 -23.84 -25.46 16.70
N ILE A 339 -24.74 -24.65 16.13
CA ILE A 339 -24.43 -23.32 15.61
C ILE A 339 -24.41 -22.27 16.71
N THR A 340 -23.26 -21.65 16.93
CA THR A 340 -23.11 -20.46 17.78
C THR A 340 -23.13 -19.15 17.00
N ASN A 341 -22.95 -19.16 15.68
CA ASN A 341 -22.90 -17.95 14.83
C ASN A 341 -23.55 -18.18 13.45
N ILE A 342 -24.44 -17.28 13.02
CA ILE A 342 -24.92 -17.20 11.62
C ILE A 342 -23.99 -16.31 10.79
N GLY A 343 -23.64 -16.79 9.58
CA GLY A 343 -22.69 -16.13 8.67
C GLY A 343 -23.22 -14.84 8.02
N GLU A 344 -22.30 -14.01 7.53
CA GLU A 344 -22.64 -12.80 6.78
C GLU A 344 -23.32 -13.19 5.45
N TYR A 345 -24.39 -12.50 5.06
CA TYR A 345 -25.22 -12.82 3.88
C TYR A 345 -25.82 -14.26 3.84
N MET A 346 -25.73 -15.05 4.91
CA MET A 346 -25.96 -16.51 4.89
C MET A 346 -27.34 -16.93 4.35
N PHE A 347 -28.39 -16.15 4.62
CA PHE A 347 -29.76 -16.32 4.14
C PHE A 347 -30.28 -15.03 3.47
N ARG A 348 -29.42 -14.27 2.82
CA ARG A 348 -29.81 -13.10 2.01
C ARG A 348 -30.64 -13.51 0.79
N ASP A 349 -31.62 -12.68 0.44
CA ASP A 349 -32.50 -12.78 -0.73
C ASP A 349 -33.32 -14.11 -0.77
N CYS A 350 -33.54 -14.75 0.38
CA CYS A 350 -34.42 -15.92 0.57
C CYS A 350 -35.89 -15.47 0.61
N THR A 351 -36.40 -14.91 -0.49
CA THR A 351 -37.68 -14.18 -0.53
C THR A 351 -38.93 -14.98 -0.13
N ALA A 352 -38.92 -16.32 -0.23
CA ALA A 352 -40.04 -17.19 0.17
C ALA A 352 -39.93 -17.74 1.62
N LEU A 353 -38.94 -17.34 2.40
CA LEU A 353 -38.70 -17.86 3.75
C LEU A 353 -39.75 -17.33 4.72
N GLU A 354 -40.68 -18.19 5.17
CA GLU A 354 -41.81 -17.87 6.05
C GLU A 354 -41.44 -17.86 7.54
N SER A 355 -40.54 -18.78 7.96
CA SER A 355 -40.07 -18.95 9.34
C SER A 355 -38.65 -19.52 9.44
N VAL A 356 -37.96 -19.22 10.55
CA VAL A 356 -36.64 -19.78 10.89
C VAL A 356 -36.60 -20.09 12.38
N ASP A 357 -36.26 -21.33 12.72
CA ASP A 357 -36.02 -21.76 14.10
C ASP A 357 -34.51 -21.63 14.40
N LEU A 358 -34.18 -20.74 15.34
CA LEU A 358 -32.80 -20.48 15.79
C LEU A 358 -32.45 -21.38 16.98
N PRO A 359 -31.18 -21.85 17.10
CA PRO A 359 -30.79 -22.73 18.20
C PRO A 359 -30.55 -21.97 19.51
N ASP A 360 -30.86 -22.58 20.65
CA ASP A 360 -30.82 -21.98 21.99
C ASP A 360 -29.43 -21.44 22.44
N HIS A 361 -28.37 -21.73 21.69
CA HIS A 361 -26.99 -21.34 21.98
C HIS A 361 -26.38 -20.39 20.93
N LEU A 362 -27.19 -19.82 20.04
CA LEU A 362 -26.75 -18.83 19.05
C LEU A 362 -26.35 -17.51 19.72
N THR A 363 -25.08 -17.13 19.64
CA THR A 363 -24.54 -15.89 20.23
C THR A 363 -24.44 -14.74 19.24
N THR A 364 -24.39 -14.99 17.92
CA THR A 364 -24.12 -13.96 16.91
C THR A 364 -24.87 -14.20 15.59
N ILE A 365 -25.41 -13.13 15.00
CA ILE A 365 -25.89 -13.08 13.61
C ILE A 365 -25.08 -11.99 12.89
N LYS A 366 -24.47 -12.25 11.74
CA LYS A 366 -23.63 -11.25 11.04
C LYS A 366 -24.41 -10.36 10.06
N ASN A 367 -23.73 -9.37 9.46
CA ASN A 367 -24.35 -8.38 8.57
C ASN A 367 -25.16 -9.04 7.45
N HIS A 368 -26.26 -8.40 7.05
CA HIS A 368 -27.13 -8.82 5.96
C HIS A 368 -27.61 -10.30 6.01
N ALA A 369 -27.51 -10.98 7.17
CA ALA A 369 -27.68 -12.44 7.25
C ALA A 369 -29.05 -12.94 6.77
N PHE A 370 -30.12 -12.18 6.97
CA PHE A 370 -31.48 -12.46 6.47
C PHE A 370 -32.01 -11.30 5.59
N TYR A 371 -31.11 -10.55 4.96
CA TYR A 371 -31.45 -9.36 4.16
C TYR A 371 -32.44 -9.69 3.05
N ASN A 372 -33.50 -8.88 2.93
CA ASN A 372 -34.56 -8.97 1.91
C ASN A 372 -35.40 -10.26 1.94
N ASN A 373 -35.56 -10.89 3.12
CA ASN A 373 -36.44 -12.05 3.29
C ASN A 373 -37.90 -11.62 3.48
N SER A 374 -38.49 -11.12 2.40
CA SER A 374 -39.79 -10.44 2.36
C SER A 374 -41.02 -11.25 2.82
N SER A 375 -40.89 -12.57 3.01
CA SER A 375 -41.98 -13.43 3.51
C SER A 375 -41.81 -13.81 4.99
N LEU A 376 -40.73 -13.42 5.66
CA LEU A 376 -40.41 -13.88 7.01
C LEU A 376 -41.36 -13.27 8.03
N THR A 377 -42.30 -14.07 8.53
CA THR A 377 -43.43 -13.56 9.35
C THR A 377 -43.11 -13.45 10.84
N SER A 378 -42.24 -14.33 11.35
CA SER A 378 -41.74 -14.28 12.72
C SER A 378 -40.34 -14.86 12.84
N ILE A 379 -39.60 -14.37 13.84
CA ILE A 379 -38.37 -15.01 14.30
C ILE A 379 -38.28 -14.89 15.82
N ILE A 380 -37.82 -15.96 16.47
CA ILE A 380 -37.65 -16.03 17.93
C ILE A 380 -36.14 -16.02 18.21
N PHE A 381 -35.66 -14.99 18.91
CA PHE A 381 -34.26 -14.91 19.32
C PHE A 381 -34.02 -15.64 20.64
N PRO A 382 -32.95 -16.44 20.76
CA PRO A 382 -32.59 -17.10 22.00
C PRO A 382 -31.95 -16.11 22.99
N ASP A 383 -32.14 -16.35 24.29
CA ASP A 383 -31.59 -15.55 25.39
C ASP A 383 -30.04 -15.51 25.45
N SER A 384 -29.37 -16.35 24.64
CA SER A 384 -27.92 -16.42 24.45
C SER A 384 -27.37 -15.47 23.39
N LEU A 385 -28.24 -14.78 22.62
CA LEU A 385 -27.85 -13.89 21.53
C LEU A 385 -27.20 -12.61 22.06
N VAL A 386 -25.95 -12.35 21.66
CA VAL A 386 -25.14 -11.20 22.09
C VAL A 386 -25.09 -10.10 21.03
N SER A 387 -25.09 -10.44 19.74
CA SER A 387 -24.98 -9.44 18.67
C SER A 387 -25.70 -9.82 17.36
N ILE A 388 -26.13 -8.79 16.64
CA ILE A 388 -26.67 -8.85 15.27
C ILE A 388 -25.92 -7.79 14.44
N GLY A 389 -25.47 -8.14 13.24
CA GLY A 389 -24.74 -7.26 12.33
C GLY A 389 -25.65 -6.37 11.48
N ASN A 390 -25.06 -5.37 10.83
CA ASN A 390 -25.81 -4.32 10.14
C ASN A 390 -26.71 -4.86 9.02
N GLU A 391 -27.90 -4.27 8.89
CA GLU A 391 -28.97 -4.63 7.96
C GLU A 391 -29.36 -6.12 7.92
N ALA A 392 -29.13 -6.88 9.01
CA ALA A 392 -29.36 -8.32 9.04
C ALA A 392 -30.80 -8.72 8.72
N PHE A 393 -31.81 -7.89 9.05
CA PHE A 393 -33.22 -8.15 8.76
C PHE A 393 -33.87 -7.06 7.88
N ARG A 394 -33.07 -6.20 7.25
CA ARG A 394 -33.57 -5.14 6.37
C ARG A 394 -34.32 -5.73 5.17
N GLY A 395 -35.57 -5.32 4.97
CA GLY A 395 -36.46 -5.84 3.91
C GLY A 395 -37.32 -7.03 4.31
N CYS A 396 -37.23 -7.52 5.56
CA CYS A 396 -38.17 -8.49 6.14
C CYS A 396 -39.51 -7.82 6.48
N ASN A 397 -40.29 -7.50 5.45
CA ASN A 397 -41.50 -6.68 5.57
C ASN A 397 -42.59 -7.37 6.42
N GLY A 398 -42.96 -6.77 7.55
CA GLY A 398 -44.04 -7.26 8.41
C GLY A 398 -43.64 -8.34 9.42
N ILE A 399 -42.35 -8.67 9.54
CA ILE A 399 -41.83 -9.62 10.52
C ILE A 399 -42.19 -9.26 11.97
N THR A 400 -42.47 -10.28 12.78
CA THR A 400 -42.64 -10.15 14.23
C THR A 400 -41.46 -10.76 14.98
N PHE A 401 -40.72 -9.92 15.70
CA PHE A 401 -39.62 -10.36 16.56
C PHE A 401 -40.15 -10.80 17.92
N GLN A 402 -39.65 -11.93 18.40
CA GLN A 402 -39.96 -12.54 19.69
C GLN A 402 -38.66 -13.00 20.35
N THR A 403 -38.68 -13.28 21.66
CA THR A 403 -37.49 -13.66 22.44
C THR A 403 -37.83 -14.81 23.39
N THR A 404 -36.88 -15.70 23.69
CA THR A 404 -37.13 -16.81 24.64
C THR A 404 -37.02 -16.40 26.11
N GLY A 405 -36.49 -15.21 26.40
CA GLY A 405 -36.37 -14.68 27.75
C GLY A 405 -36.06 -13.18 27.80
N ASN A 406 -35.22 -12.78 28.76
CA ASN A 406 -35.14 -11.41 29.27
C ASN A 406 -33.96 -10.57 28.72
N ASN A 407 -32.92 -11.18 28.15
CA ASN A 407 -31.71 -10.44 27.74
C ASN A 407 -31.96 -9.63 26.47
N VAL A 408 -32.70 -10.22 25.54
CA VAL A 408 -33.18 -9.60 24.31
C VAL A 408 -34.62 -9.12 24.52
N HIS A 409 -34.96 -7.91 24.05
CA HIS A 409 -36.33 -7.40 24.04
C HIS A 409 -36.62 -6.52 22.81
N VAL A 410 -37.90 -6.33 22.51
CA VAL A 410 -38.37 -5.56 21.36
C VAL A 410 -39.14 -4.34 21.86
N SER A 411 -38.51 -3.17 21.78
CA SER A 411 -39.14 -1.89 22.12
C SER A 411 -39.90 -1.32 20.92
N THR A 412 -41.02 -0.66 21.19
CA THR A 412 -41.83 0.03 20.16
C THR A 412 -41.87 1.51 20.49
N LEU A 413 -41.33 2.33 19.59
CA LEU A 413 -41.24 3.79 19.68
C LEU A 413 -42.13 4.42 18.61
N GLU A 414 -42.41 5.71 18.71
CA GLU A 414 -43.13 6.45 17.65
C GLU A 414 -42.36 6.44 16.31
N SER A 415 -41.03 6.41 16.40
CA SER A 415 -40.06 6.33 15.29
C SER A 415 -39.79 4.91 14.77
N GLY A 416 -40.50 3.88 15.27
CA GLY A 416 -40.40 2.50 14.80
C GLY A 416 -40.21 1.45 15.89
N LYS A 417 -40.06 0.19 15.48
CA LYS A 417 -39.63 -0.88 16.41
C LYS A 417 -38.11 -0.97 16.45
N VAL A 418 -37.60 -1.30 17.62
CA VAL A 418 -36.16 -1.39 17.91
C VAL A 418 -35.91 -2.71 18.64
N LEU A 419 -34.94 -3.48 18.14
CA LEU A 419 -34.47 -4.71 18.77
C LEU A 419 -33.28 -4.37 19.67
N ILE A 420 -33.34 -4.77 20.94
CA ILE A 420 -32.36 -4.40 21.96
C ILE A 420 -31.88 -5.68 22.68
N CYS A 421 -30.59 -5.81 22.93
CA CYS A 421 -30.04 -6.85 23.80
C CYS A 421 -29.04 -6.26 24.79
N ASN A 422 -29.23 -6.51 26.10
CA ASN A 422 -28.31 -6.09 27.16
C ASN A 422 -27.91 -4.58 27.14
N GLY A 423 -28.78 -3.72 26.61
CA GLY A 423 -28.53 -2.28 26.42
C GLY A 423 -27.95 -1.89 25.05
N VAL A 424 -27.66 -2.83 24.16
CA VAL A 424 -27.17 -2.56 22.80
C VAL A 424 -28.34 -2.54 21.82
N ILE A 425 -28.41 -1.53 20.94
CA ILE A 425 -29.34 -1.54 19.80
C ILE A 425 -28.81 -2.49 18.72
N LEU A 426 -29.62 -3.48 18.34
CA LEU A 426 -29.24 -4.53 17.40
C LEU A 426 -29.82 -4.37 15.98
N GLU A 427 -31.03 -3.81 15.85
CA GLU A 427 -31.67 -3.53 14.54
C GLU A 427 -32.76 -2.46 14.71
N TRP A 428 -32.91 -1.59 13.71
CA TRP A 428 -33.94 -0.52 13.68
C TRP A 428 -34.90 -0.75 12.51
N LEU A 429 -36.19 -0.88 12.81
CA LEU A 429 -37.15 -1.59 11.95
C LEU A 429 -38.16 -0.63 11.26
N ALA A 430 -37.70 0.57 10.95
CA ALA A 430 -38.45 1.63 10.29
C ALA A 430 -37.50 2.54 9.50
N ASP A 431 -38.08 3.44 8.68
CA ASP A 431 -37.29 4.44 7.95
C ASP A 431 -36.58 5.38 8.93
N LYS A 432 -35.24 5.28 8.96
CA LYS A 432 -34.34 6.04 9.84
C LYS A 432 -34.26 7.50 9.35
N THR A 433 -35.33 8.27 9.49
CA THR A 433 -35.45 9.63 8.91
C THR A 433 -36.13 10.62 9.85
N GLY A 434 -35.65 11.86 9.89
CA GLY A 434 -36.15 12.90 10.80
C GLY A 434 -35.54 12.81 12.20
N ALA A 435 -36.28 13.25 13.21
CA ALA A 435 -35.83 13.20 14.61
C ALA A 435 -36.04 11.82 15.24
N ILE A 436 -35.07 11.35 16.03
CA ILE A 436 -35.13 10.07 16.74
C ILE A 436 -34.75 10.26 18.22
N THR A 437 -35.50 9.63 19.14
CA THR A 437 -35.10 9.46 20.55
C THR A 437 -34.70 8.01 20.79
N ILE A 438 -33.56 7.79 21.43
CA ILE A 438 -33.10 6.48 21.90
C ILE A 438 -33.65 6.21 23.32
N PRO A 439 -34.11 4.99 23.65
CA PRO A 439 -34.62 4.68 25.00
C PRO A 439 -33.56 4.71 26.10
N GLU A 440 -33.96 5.12 27.30
CA GLU A 440 -33.16 4.98 28.52
C GLU A 440 -32.76 3.51 28.80
N GLY A 441 -31.53 3.31 29.27
CA GLY A 441 -30.92 2.00 29.45
C GLY A 441 -30.15 1.47 28.23
N ILE A 442 -30.12 2.20 27.11
CA ILE A 442 -29.20 1.92 26.00
C ILE A 442 -27.78 2.38 26.34
N THR A 443 -26.81 1.48 26.18
CA THR A 443 -25.39 1.65 26.51
C THR A 443 -24.47 1.69 25.29
N ASP A 444 -24.94 1.19 24.13
CA ASP A 444 -24.28 1.26 22.82
C ASP A 444 -25.35 1.25 21.69
N ILE A 445 -25.05 1.98 20.62
CA ILE A 445 -25.88 2.13 19.41
C ILE A 445 -25.32 1.38 18.19
N GLY A 446 -24.08 0.87 18.24
CA GLY A 446 -23.44 0.17 17.13
C GLY A 446 -23.45 0.96 15.82
N THR A 447 -23.60 0.26 14.68
CA THR A 447 -23.65 0.85 13.33
C THR A 447 -25.06 1.23 12.85
N VAL A 448 -26.07 1.22 13.72
CA VAL A 448 -27.47 1.17 13.27
C VAL A 448 -27.97 2.45 12.59
N PHE A 449 -27.30 3.60 12.76
CA PHE A 449 -27.66 4.85 12.07
C PHE A 449 -26.84 5.11 10.80
N GLN A 450 -25.94 4.19 10.40
CA GLN A 450 -25.18 4.29 9.16
C GLN A 450 -26.12 4.47 7.94
N GLY A 451 -25.82 5.47 7.11
CA GLY A 451 -26.58 5.82 5.90
C GLY A 451 -27.99 6.36 6.14
N SER A 452 -28.34 6.74 7.38
CA SER A 452 -29.68 7.22 7.72
C SER A 452 -29.95 8.67 7.30
N GLY A 453 -31.22 9.01 7.14
CA GLY A 453 -31.70 10.36 6.86
C GLY A 453 -32.14 11.11 8.12
N ILE A 454 -31.53 10.81 9.28
CA ILE A 454 -31.83 11.50 10.54
C ILE A 454 -31.47 12.98 10.44
N THR A 455 -32.24 13.84 11.10
CA THR A 455 -31.99 15.29 11.18
C THR A 455 -31.43 15.71 12.54
N SER A 456 -31.83 14.98 13.59
CA SER A 456 -31.38 15.13 14.97
C SER A 456 -31.58 13.79 15.70
N ILE A 457 -30.82 13.54 16.76
CA ILE A 457 -30.98 12.37 17.61
C ILE A 457 -30.78 12.75 19.08
N ASP A 458 -31.65 12.20 19.92
CA ASP A 458 -31.74 12.41 21.37
C ASP A 458 -31.29 11.12 22.08
N MET A 459 -30.35 11.23 23.02
CA MET A 459 -29.57 10.12 23.57
C MET A 459 -29.71 9.99 25.09
N PRO A 460 -29.81 8.76 25.64
CA PRO A 460 -29.94 8.54 27.07
C PRO A 460 -28.60 8.70 27.81
N ASN A 461 -28.69 9.03 29.10
CA ASN A 461 -27.52 9.20 29.97
C ASN A 461 -26.87 7.85 30.38
N SER A 462 -27.35 6.73 29.83
CA SER A 462 -26.72 5.42 29.92
C SER A 462 -25.73 5.12 28.80
N LEU A 463 -25.72 5.91 27.72
CA LEU A 463 -24.85 5.71 26.55
C LEU A 463 -23.44 6.21 26.86
N ASN A 464 -22.47 5.30 26.84
CA ASN A 464 -21.08 5.58 27.25
C ASN A 464 -20.09 5.62 26.07
N ALA A 465 -20.51 5.22 24.88
CA ALA A 465 -19.69 5.23 23.66
C ALA A 465 -20.54 5.45 22.41
N ILE A 466 -19.96 6.08 21.39
CA ILE A 466 -20.46 6.05 20.02
C ILE A 466 -19.57 5.07 19.25
N GLY A 467 -20.13 3.97 18.77
CA GLY A 467 -19.39 2.93 18.07
C GLY A 467 -18.80 3.36 16.72
N ASP A 468 -17.90 2.52 16.19
CA ASP A 468 -17.30 2.73 14.87
C ASP A 468 -18.38 2.87 13.79
N TYR A 469 -18.23 3.87 12.92
CA TYR A 469 -19.15 4.19 11.81
C TYR A 469 -20.62 4.44 12.17
N ALA A 470 -20.97 4.64 13.45
CA ALA A 470 -22.35 4.72 13.96
C ALA A 470 -23.31 5.61 13.15
N PHE A 471 -22.84 6.80 12.75
CA PHE A 471 -23.58 7.80 11.97
C PHE A 471 -22.99 7.99 10.56
N ARG A 472 -22.13 7.09 10.06
CA ARG A 472 -21.47 7.25 8.76
C ARG A 472 -22.50 7.41 7.64
N GLY A 473 -22.49 8.55 6.96
CA GLY A 473 -23.38 8.89 5.86
C GLY A 473 -24.70 9.55 6.27
N CYS A 474 -24.83 10.04 7.51
CA CYS A 474 -25.99 10.84 7.97
C CYS A 474 -25.99 12.24 7.34
N THR A 475 -26.15 12.31 6.02
CA THR A 475 -26.09 13.55 5.21
C THR A 475 -27.18 14.58 5.53
N SER A 476 -28.19 14.21 6.33
CA SER A 476 -29.26 15.10 6.81
C SER A 476 -29.05 15.61 8.25
N LEU A 477 -28.05 15.10 8.97
CA LEU A 477 -27.76 15.47 10.36
C LEU A 477 -27.08 16.85 10.39
N THR A 478 -27.67 17.81 11.12
CA THR A 478 -27.20 19.21 11.17
C THR A 478 -26.53 19.58 12.48
N SER A 479 -26.99 18.98 13.57
CA SER A 479 -26.46 19.07 14.93
C SER A 479 -26.74 17.75 15.64
N ILE A 480 -25.99 17.46 16.69
CA ILE A 480 -26.20 16.29 17.53
C ILE A 480 -25.85 16.64 18.97
N ASP A 481 -26.76 16.34 19.89
CA ASP A 481 -26.56 16.53 21.32
C ASP A 481 -25.99 15.23 21.89
N LEU A 482 -24.92 15.31 22.68
CA LEU A 482 -24.22 14.14 23.23
C LEU A 482 -24.47 14.02 24.74
N PRO A 483 -24.55 12.79 25.28
CA PRO A 483 -24.76 12.60 26.72
C PRO A 483 -23.45 12.84 27.48
N ASP A 484 -23.53 13.50 28.65
CA ASP A 484 -22.38 13.81 29.51
C ASP A 484 -21.57 12.55 29.89
N SER A 485 -22.21 11.38 29.91
CA SER A 485 -21.62 10.06 30.16
C SER A 485 -20.68 9.53 29.07
N LEU A 486 -20.62 10.16 27.90
CA LEU A 486 -19.88 9.66 26.75
C LEU A 486 -18.36 9.65 26.98
N THR A 487 -17.72 8.48 26.80
CA THR A 487 -16.28 8.27 27.06
C THR A 487 -15.42 8.02 25.82
N THR A 488 -16.01 7.57 24.70
CA THR A 488 -15.34 7.40 23.41
C THR A 488 -16.23 7.73 22.20
N ILE A 489 -15.60 8.19 21.12
CA ILE A 489 -16.15 8.20 19.75
C ILE A 489 -15.28 7.25 18.91
N GLY A 490 -15.91 6.29 18.22
CA GLY A 490 -15.25 5.25 17.42
C GLY A 490 -14.63 5.72 16.10
N GLU A 491 -13.95 4.80 15.40
CA GLU A 491 -13.39 5.06 14.08
C GLU A 491 -14.51 5.35 13.06
N GLY A 492 -14.36 6.46 12.34
CA GLY A 492 -15.27 6.84 11.25
C GLY A 492 -16.71 7.18 11.65
N ALA A 493 -16.99 7.41 12.94
CA ALA A 493 -18.32 7.55 13.51
C ALA A 493 -19.25 8.51 12.74
N PHE A 494 -18.76 9.68 12.30
CA PHE A 494 -19.50 10.73 11.61
C PHE A 494 -19.04 10.95 10.15
N ILE A 495 -18.29 10.03 9.53
CA ILE A 495 -17.88 10.13 8.11
C ILE A 495 -19.09 10.48 7.23
N GLY A 496 -18.97 11.52 6.41
CA GLY A 496 -20.04 11.91 5.48
C GLY A 496 -21.27 12.55 6.13
N CYS A 497 -21.22 12.99 7.39
CA CYS A 497 -22.23 13.90 7.97
C CYS A 497 -22.02 15.33 7.41
N THR A 498 -22.21 15.50 6.10
CA THR A 498 -21.78 16.70 5.36
C THR A 498 -22.49 17.99 5.76
N LEU A 499 -23.65 17.91 6.44
CA LEU A 499 -24.39 19.07 6.98
C LEU A 499 -24.16 19.31 8.48
N LEU A 500 -23.39 18.47 9.18
CA LEU A 500 -23.08 18.65 10.60
C LEU A 500 -22.20 19.90 10.77
N ALA A 501 -22.78 20.98 11.30
CA ALA A 501 -22.16 22.31 11.31
C ALA A 501 -21.43 22.63 12.63
N ALA A 502 -21.93 22.06 13.73
CA ALA A 502 -21.36 22.15 15.06
C ALA A 502 -21.67 20.86 15.83
N ILE A 503 -20.79 20.52 16.76
CA ILE A 503 -20.98 19.47 17.76
C ILE A 503 -20.31 19.92 19.05
N ASP A 504 -21.02 19.82 20.18
CA ASP A 504 -20.48 20.10 21.50
C ASP A 504 -19.95 18.79 22.08
N LEU A 505 -18.66 18.76 22.45
CA LEU A 505 -18.06 17.65 23.19
C LEU A 505 -17.70 18.04 24.63
N TYR A 506 -17.87 19.31 25.04
CA TYR A 506 -17.27 19.86 26.25
C TYR A 506 -17.86 19.30 27.55
N SER A 507 -19.16 18.98 27.58
CA SER A 507 -19.80 18.37 28.77
C SER A 507 -19.49 16.88 28.96
N THR A 508 -18.93 16.22 27.93
CA THR A 508 -18.69 14.77 27.92
C THR A 508 -17.45 14.35 28.71
N GLN A 509 -17.37 13.07 29.08
CA GLN A 509 -16.17 12.45 29.64
C GLN A 509 -15.26 11.83 28.57
N LEU A 510 -15.25 12.38 27.34
CA LEU A 510 -14.51 11.78 26.22
C LEU A 510 -13.00 11.72 26.47
N THR A 511 -12.46 10.51 26.48
CA THR A 511 -11.02 10.25 26.64
C THR A 511 -10.30 10.05 25.31
N SER A 512 -11.02 9.64 24.25
CA SER A 512 -10.49 9.39 22.91
C SER A 512 -11.53 9.65 21.81
N ILE A 513 -11.07 10.26 20.72
CA ILE A 513 -11.78 10.38 19.43
C ILE A 513 -11.06 9.48 18.41
N GLY A 514 -11.81 8.59 17.76
CA GLY A 514 -11.29 7.59 16.83
C GLY A 514 -10.66 8.16 15.56
N GLY A 515 -9.97 7.30 14.81
CA GLY A 515 -9.48 7.64 13.46
C GLY A 515 -10.65 8.00 12.54
N TYR A 516 -10.46 8.94 11.62
CA TYR A 516 -11.47 9.36 10.63
C TYR A 516 -12.82 9.80 11.24
N ALA A 517 -12.91 10.08 12.55
CA ALA A 517 -14.18 10.25 13.26
C ALA A 517 -15.13 11.26 12.59
N PHE A 518 -14.60 12.37 12.06
CA PHE A 518 -15.34 13.40 11.33
C PHE A 518 -14.86 13.58 9.87
N SER A 519 -13.99 12.72 9.34
CA SER A 519 -13.43 12.81 7.97
C SER A 519 -13.49 11.49 7.22
N GLY A 520 -13.91 11.49 5.96
CA GLY A 520 -13.75 10.34 5.06
C GLY A 520 -12.41 10.33 4.32
N ASP A 521 -12.28 9.36 3.40
CA ASP A 521 -11.06 9.12 2.59
C ASP A 521 -10.73 10.25 1.59
N ASP A 522 -11.70 11.11 1.28
CA ASP A 522 -11.61 12.25 0.36
C ASP A 522 -12.31 13.47 0.96
N ALA A 523 -11.96 14.66 0.46
CA ALA A 523 -12.59 15.95 0.79
C ALA A 523 -14.12 15.99 0.61
N PHE A 524 -14.71 15.07 -0.16
CA PHE A 524 -16.15 14.98 -0.37
C PHE A 524 -16.88 14.11 0.68
N ASN A 525 -16.13 13.41 1.53
CA ASN A 525 -16.65 12.40 2.47
C ASN A 525 -16.47 12.79 3.95
N GLY A 526 -16.01 14.01 4.27
CA GLY A 526 -15.89 14.52 5.65
C GLY A 526 -17.09 15.37 6.13
N CYS A 527 -17.03 15.81 7.38
CA CYS A 527 -17.94 16.80 7.97
C CYS A 527 -17.58 18.21 7.48
N THR A 528 -17.73 18.45 6.18
CA THR A 528 -17.27 19.67 5.51
C THR A 528 -17.98 20.95 5.97
N SER A 529 -19.14 20.84 6.63
CA SER A 529 -19.82 21.98 7.27
C SER A 529 -19.33 22.30 8.69
N LEU A 530 -18.53 21.44 9.33
CA LEU A 530 -18.13 21.59 10.73
C LEU A 530 -17.17 22.78 10.88
N THR A 531 -17.62 23.86 11.54
CA THR A 531 -16.84 25.11 11.69
C THR A 531 -16.25 25.34 13.08
N SER A 532 -16.83 24.73 14.11
CA SER A 532 -16.38 24.81 15.50
C SER A 532 -16.57 23.47 16.20
N ILE A 533 -15.64 23.13 17.09
CA ILE A 533 -15.76 22.01 18.02
C ILE A 533 -15.06 22.36 19.33
N ASP A 534 -15.78 22.19 20.44
CA ASP A 534 -15.26 22.44 21.78
C ASP A 534 -14.94 21.08 22.43
N LEU A 535 -13.66 20.83 22.71
CA LEU A 535 -13.15 19.55 23.22
C LEU A 535 -13.16 19.54 24.77
N PRO A 536 -13.47 18.42 25.44
CA PRO A 536 -13.51 18.35 26.90
C PRO A 536 -12.13 18.20 27.53
N ASP A 537 -11.99 18.70 28.76
CA ASP A 537 -10.76 18.65 29.58
C ASP A 537 -10.28 17.22 29.96
N SER A 538 -11.01 16.18 29.53
CA SER A 538 -10.70 14.76 29.73
C SER A 538 -10.04 14.09 28.51
N LEU A 539 -9.98 14.77 27.37
CA LEU A 539 -9.55 14.16 26.10
C LEU A 539 -8.04 13.96 26.05
N THR A 540 -7.61 12.71 25.88
CA THR A 540 -6.19 12.33 25.80
C THR A 540 -5.72 12.04 24.36
N THR A 541 -6.63 11.61 23.48
CA THR A 541 -6.27 11.14 22.13
C THR A 541 -7.21 11.65 21.05
N ILE A 542 -6.64 12.23 20.00
CA ILE A 542 -7.27 12.52 18.71
C ILE A 542 -6.67 11.56 17.67
N GLY A 543 -7.51 10.72 17.05
CA GLY A 543 -7.08 9.71 16.09
C GLY A 543 -6.58 10.24 14.75
N ARG A 544 -5.99 9.34 13.95
CA ARG A 544 -5.54 9.61 12.56
C ARG A 544 -6.66 10.26 11.74
N TYR A 545 -6.37 11.33 10.99
CA TYR A 545 -7.33 12.02 10.12
C TYR A 545 -8.68 12.42 10.78
N ALA A 546 -8.77 12.49 12.12
CA ALA A 546 -10.05 12.61 12.83
C ALA A 546 -10.90 13.83 12.40
N PHE A 547 -10.26 14.95 12.06
CA PHE A 547 -10.90 16.20 11.63
C PHE A 547 -10.50 16.64 10.21
N ALA A 548 -9.88 15.76 9.43
CA ALA A 548 -9.40 16.12 8.09
C ALA A 548 -10.54 16.63 7.18
N PHE A 549 -10.18 17.54 6.26
CA PHE A 549 -11.10 18.26 5.35
C PHE A 549 -12.26 19.01 6.02
N SER A 550 -12.23 19.23 7.35
CA SER A 550 -13.24 20.03 8.05
C SER A 550 -13.07 21.53 7.78
N SER A 551 -14.14 22.29 8.00
CA SER A 551 -14.15 23.77 7.89
C SER A 551 -13.83 24.46 9.22
N LEU A 552 -13.18 23.77 10.17
CA LEU A 552 -12.85 24.29 11.49
C LEU A 552 -12.05 25.59 11.39
N THR A 553 -12.54 26.68 11.99
CA THR A 553 -11.86 27.98 11.97
C THR A 553 -10.81 28.12 13.08
N SER A 554 -10.99 27.36 14.14
CA SER A 554 -10.18 27.30 15.36
C SER A 554 -10.45 25.99 16.09
N ILE A 555 -9.50 25.51 16.90
CA ILE A 555 -9.74 24.40 17.83
C ILE A 555 -9.05 24.68 19.17
N GLY A 556 -9.76 24.43 20.27
CA GLY A 556 -9.18 24.36 21.61
C GLY A 556 -8.65 22.95 21.87
N LEU A 557 -7.34 22.81 22.11
CA LEU A 557 -6.73 21.54 22.49
C LEU A 557 -6.54 21.52 24.02
N PRO A 558 -7.07 20.52 24.74
CA PRO A 558 -7.00 20.49 26.21
C PRO A 558 -5.62 20.02 26.70
N ASP A 559 -5.21 20.49 27.88
CA ASP A 559 -3.91 20.14 28.49
C ASP A 559 -3.71 18.63 28.70
N SER A 560 -4.81 17.87 28.84
CA SER A 560 -4.83 16.40 28.94
C SER A 560 -4.37 15.66 27.67
N LEU A 561 -4.31 16.33 26.53
CA LEU A 561 -4.06 15.73 25.22
C LEU A 561 -2.61 15.22 25.12
N THR A 562 -2.43 13.90 24.98
CA THR A 562 -1.12 13.27 24.78
C THR A 562 -0.85 12.89 23.32
N THR A 563 -1.90 12.73 22.52
CA THR A 563 -1.81 12.09 21.20
C THR A 563 -2.62 12.85 20.15
N ILE A 564 -1.97 13.28 19.07
CA ILE A 564 -2.60 13.77 17.84
C ILE A 564 -2.10 12.90 16.69
N GLY A 565 -2.97 12.10 16.09
CA GLY A 565 -2.58 11.14 15.05
C GLY A 565 -2.15 11.78 13.72
N GLU A 566 -1.52 10.95 12.90
CA GLU A 566 -1.22 11.20 11.48
C GLU A 566 -2.41 11.89 10.77
N GLY A 567 -2.15 13.01 10.09
CA GLY A 567 -3.15 13.70 9.29
C GLY A 567 -4.37 14.26 10.06
N ALA A 568 -4.38 14.31 11.39
CA ALA A 568 -5.57 14.65 12.18
C ALA A 568 -6.33 15.92 11.74
N PHE A 569 -5.62 16.94 11.26
CA PHE A 569 -6.15 18.20 10.72
C PHE A 569 -5.79 18.41 9.24
N PHE A 570 -5.50 17.33 8.49
CA PHE A 570 -5.14 17.38 7.07
C PHE A 570 -6.20 18.17 6.27
N ALA A 571 -5.75 19.14 5.49
CA ALA A 571 -6.56 20.01 4.66
C ALA A 571 -7.71 20.74 5.40
N CYS A 572 -7.55 21.04 6.70
CA CYS A 572 -8.43 21.97 7.43
C CYS A 572 -8.18 23.40 6.96
N ALA A 573 -8.58 23.70 5.72
CA ALA A 573 -8.17 24.91 5.00
C ALA A 573 -8.60 26.21 5.69
N SER A 574 -9.62 26.17 6.55
CA SER A 574 -10.18 27.29 7.30
C SER A 574 -9.49 27.60 8.64
N ILE A 575 -8.65 26.72 9.17
CA ILE A 575 -8.13 26.87 10.53
C ILE A 575 -7.10 28.00 10.60
N THR A 576 -7.28 28.95 11.51
CA THR A 576 -6.46 30.18 11.55
C THR A 576 -5.36 30.15 12.60
N ALA A 577 -5.60 29.49 13.73
CA ALA A 577 -4.66 29.33 14.82
C ALA A 577 -4.86 28.01 15.57
N VAL A 578 -3.78 27.46 16.12
CA VAL A 578 -3.76 26.28 17.00
C VAL A 578 -2.76 26.54 18.14
N ASN A 579 -3.08 26.08 19.36
CA ASN A 579 -2.17 26.16 20.51
C ASN A 579 -1.90 24.75 21.05
N LEU A 580 -0.63 24.38 21.20
CA LEU A 580 -0.20 23.14 21.86
C LEU A 580 0.56 23.37 23.16
N SER A 581 0.81 24.61 23.60
CA SER A 581 1.72 24.94 24.72
C SER A 581 1.40 24.25 26.06
N GLY A 582 0.11 24.07 26.38
CA GLY A 582 -0.36 23.35 27.57
C GLY A 582 -0.49 21.83 27.38
N THR A 583 -0.45 21.34 26.14
CA THR A 583 -0.69 19.92 25.83
C THR A 583 0.51 19.04 26.13
N GLN A 584 0.22 17.78 26.46
CA GLN A 584 1.20 16.74 26.75
C GLN A 584 1.67 15.97 25.49
N VAL A 585 1.46 16.53 24.30
CA VAL A 585 1.79 15.92 23.00
C VAL A 585 3.30 15.87 22.76
N THR A 586 3.82 14.69 22.42
CA THR A 586 5.27 14.45 22.25
C THR A 586 5.80 14.58 20.82
N SER A 587 4.93 14.54 19.81
CA SER A 587 5.27 14.62 18.38
C SER A 587 4.18 15.37 17.60
N ILE A 588 4.58 16.07 16.53
CA ILE A 588 3.67 16.34 15.41
C ILE A 588 3.91 15.25 14.38
N ASP A 589 2.89 14.44 14.11
CA ASP A 589 2.98 13.26 13.24
C ASP A 589 2.90 13.62 11.74
N GLU A 590 3.02 12.62 10.86
CA GLU A 590 3.04 12.86 9.42
C GLU A 590 1.71 13.50 8.97
N TYR A 591 1.77 14.45 8.05
CA TYR A 591 0.61 15.12 7.46
C TYR A 591 -0.32 15.92 8.40
N THR A 592 -0.07 15.99 9.72
CA THR A 592 -1.04 16.45 10.75
C THR A 592 -1.74 17.78 10.42
N PHE A 593 -1.03 18.78 9.90
CA PHE A 593 -1.57 20.08 9.46
C PHE A 593 -1.29 20.37 7.98
N GLN A 594 -0.96 19.37 7.15
CA GLN A 594 -0.73 19.61 5.72
C GLN A 594 -1.97 20.25 5.08
N GLY A 595 -1.80 21.31 4.31
CA GLY A 595 -2.89 21.98 3.59
C GLY A 595 -3.79 22.84 4.46
N CYS A 596 -3.42 23.12 5.72
CA CYS A 596 -4.06 24.15 6.54
C CYS A 596 -3.70 25.56 6.02
N THR A 597 -4.21 25.92 4.84
CA THR A 597 -3.77 27.11 4.10
C THR A 597 -4.01 28.43 4.81
N SER A 598 -5.01 28.51 5.70
CA SER A 598 -5.28 29.69 6.54
C SER A 598 -4.52 29.72 7.87
N LEU A 599 -3.76 28.69 8.24
CA LEU A 599 -3.07 28.60 9.53
C LEU A 599 -1.95 29.65 9.57
N ALA A 600 -2.18 30.74 10.29
CA ALA A 600 -1.29 31.89 10.34
C ALA A 600 -0.31 31.83 11.53
N ALA A 601 -0.76 31.25 12.64
CA ALA A 601 -0.02 31.09 13.88
C ALA A 601 -0.23 29.69 14.49
N ILE A 602 0.85 29.07 14.96
CA ILE A 602 0.77 27.89 15.82
C ILE A 602 1.76 28.04 16.97
N ASP A 603 1.29 27.79 18.19
CA ASP A 603 2.15 27.74 19.36
C ASP A 603 2.60 26.29 19.60
N LEU A 604 3.91 26.06 19.42
CA LEU A 604 4.58 24.77 19.56
C LEU A 604 5.52 24.73 20.79
N SER A 605 5.36 25.66 21.73
CA SER A 605 6.25 25.81 22.90
C SER A 605 6.10 24.73 23.99
N SER A 606 5.34 23.64 23.74
CA SER A 606 5.19 22.54 24.70
C SER A 606 6.54 21.91 25.01
N ILE A 607 6.84 21.82 26.31
CA ILE A 607 8.07 21.21 26.83
C ILE A 607 8.16 19.70 26.57
N GLN A 608 7.05 19.05 26.16
CA GLN A 608 7.01 17.62 25.83
C GLN A 608 7.37 17.33 24.37
N LEU A 609 7.39 18.34 23.49
CA LEU A 609 7.52 18.14 22.05
C LEU A 609 8.97 17.76 21.65
N THR A 610 9.14 16.59 21.03
CA THR A 610 10.45 15.97 20.71
C THR A 610 10.72 15.78 19.21
N SER A 611 9.69 15.83 18.36
CA SER A 611 9.80 15.64 16.91
C SER A 611 8.72 16.39 16.13
N ILE A 612 9.06 16.75 14.89
CA ILE A 612 8.13 17.18 13.85
C ILE A 612 8.37 16.30 12.63
N SER A 613 7.34 15.56 12.22
CA SER A 613 7.40 14.50 11.22
C SER A 613 7.33 15.03 9.77
N GLY A 614 7.41 14.12 8.80
CA GLY A 614 7.35 14.46 7.39
C GLY A 614 6.06 15.21 7.03
N TYR A 615 6.15 16.18 6.14
CA TYR A 615 5.00 16.95 5.61
C TYR A 615 4.07 17.60 6.66
N ALA A 616 4.42 17.65 7.95
CA ALA A 616 3.52 18.00 9.05
C ALA A 616 2.79 19.35 8.88
N PHE A 617 3.47 20.34 8.29
CA PHE A 617 2.95 21.67 7.94
C PHE A 617 3.05 21.96 6.44
N ASN A 618 3.10 20.92 5.59
CA ASN A 618 3.24 21.10 4.14
C ASN A 618 2.11 22.00 3.60
N SER A 619 2.47 22.97 2.77
CA SER A 619 1.53 23.92 2.16
C SER A 619 0.68 24.73 3.17
N CYS A 620 1.16 24.95 4.41
CA CYS A 620 0.60 25.94 5.33
C CYS A 620 0.94 27.37 4.85
N THR A 621 0.29 27.81 3.77
CA THR A 621 0.70 28.99 3.00
C THR A 621 0.62 30.32 3.76
N SER A 622 -0.24 30.43 4.78
CA SER A 622 -0.37 31.63 5.64
C SER A 622 0.55 31.66 6.86
N LEU A 623 1.22 30.56 7.19
CA LEU A 623 2.01 30.41 8.43
C LEU A 623 3.18 31.39 8.44
N THR A 624 3.20 32.31 9.40
CA THR A 624 4.14 33.46 9.38
C THR A 624 5.46 33.22 10.12
N THR A 625 5.41 32.48 11.22
CA THR A 625 6.54 32.27 12.15
C THR A 625 6.44 30.91 12.82
N ILE A 626 7.58 30.28 13.08
CA ILE A 626 7.68 29.08 13.91
C ILE A 626 8.71 29.33 15.01
N ASP A 627 8.26 29.37 16.26
CA ASP A 627 9.15 29.40 17.42
C ASP A 627 9.13 28.03 18.12
N LEU A 628 10.32 27.45 18.25
CA LEU A 628 10.59 26.18 18.90
C LEU A 628 11.63 26.34 20.02
N ALA A 629 11.94 27.57 20.45
CA ALA A 629 13.03 27.83 21.37
C ALA A 629 12.87 27.08 22.71
N GLY A 630 13.92 26.39 23.13
CA GLY A 630 13.94 25.58 24.36
C GLY A 630 13.11 24.28 24.33
N THR A 631 12.38 23.98 23.24
CA THR A 631 11.70 22.69 23.07
C THR A 631 12.71 21.53 23.00
N GLN A 632 12.24 20.31 23.24
CA GLN A 632 13.08 19.10 23.25
C GLN A 632 13.24 18.47 21.86
N ILE A 633 12.96 19.23 20.78
CA ILE A 633 12.98 18.71 19.41
C ILE A 633 14.39 18.31 18.99
N THR A 634 14.51 17.12 18.40
CA THR A 634 15.79 16.47 18.06
C THR A 634 16.12 16.44 16.56
N SER A 635 15.13 16.65 15.69
CA SER A 635 15.29 16.72 14.23
C SER A 635 14.11 17.44 13.57
N ILE A 636 14.32 18.00 12.38
CA ILE A 636 13.26 18.47 11.48
C ILE A 636 13.19 17.53 10.27
N SER A 637 12.03 16.92 10.03
CA SER A 637 11.82 15.89 9.01
C SER A 637 11.70 16.44 7.59
N GLY A 638 11.75 15.54 6.60
CA GLY A 638 11.69 15.91 5.19
C GLY A 638 10.35 16.55 4.82
N TYR A 639 10.39 17.62 4.01
CA TYR A 639 9.20 18.38 3.60
C TYR A 639 8.32 18.96 4.73
N ALA A 640 8.77 18.94 6.00
CA ALA A 640 7.95 19.28 7.17
C ALA A 640 7.24 20.64 7.07
N PHE A 641 7.89 21.64 6.47
CA PHE A 641 7.34 22.98 6.22
C PHE A 641 7.41 23.36 4.72
N ASN A 642 7.51 22.38 3.82
CA ASN A 642 7.60 22.63 2.39
C ASN A 642 6.36 23.40 1.89
N GLY A 643 6.57 24.50 1.17
CA GLY A 643 5.48 25.34 0.64
C GLY A 643 4.85 26.31 1.65
N CYS A 644 5.44 26.54 2.83
CA CYS A 644 5.00 27.61 3.75
C CYS A 644 5.42 28.98 3.21
N THR A 645 4.74 29.47 2.16
CA THR A 645 5.17 30.65 1.38
C THR A 645 5.30 31.94 2.18
N SER A 646 4.52 32.11 3.26
CA SER A 646 4.56 33.27 4.17
C SER A 646 5.49 33.11 5.39
N LEU A 647 6.15 31.95 5.56
CA LEU A 647 6.99 31.68 6.71
C LEU A 647 8.26 32.53 6.66
N ALA A 648 8.30 33.58 7.48
CA ALA A 648 9.31 34.64 7.44
C ALA A 648 10.47 34.42 8.42
N ALA A 649 10.20 33.78 9.56
CA ALA A 649 11.19 33.49 10.59
C ALA A 649 11.00 32.13 11.26
N ILE A 650 12.10 31.45 11.59
CA ILE A 650 12.11 30.17 12.30
C ILE A 650 13.15 30.23 13.43
N ASN A 651 12.71 30.04 14.67
CA ASN A 651 13.57 30.05 15.84
C ASN A 651 13.77 28.63 16.39
N LEU A 652 14.96 28.06 16.20
CA LEU A 652 15.35 26.75 16.75
C LEU A 652 16.33 26.89 17.94
N SER A 653 16.49 28.10 18.52
CA SER A 653 17.50 28.36 19.54
C SER A 653 17.31 27.50 20.81
N GLY A 654 18.41 26.96 21.35
CA GLY A 654 18.38 26.10 22.54
C GLY A 654 17.74 24.70 22.37
N THR A 655 17.17 24.39 21.20
CA THR A 655 16.68 23.03 20.90
C THR A 655 17.81 22.00 20.83
N GLN A 656 17.45 20.71 20.79
CA GLN A 656 18.40 19.61 20.59
C GLN A 656 18.45 19.14 19.13
N VAL A 657 18.01 19.96 18.16
CA VAL A 657 17.95 19.58 16.75
C VAL A 657 19.35 19.23 16.25
N THR A 658 19.52 17.99 15.77
CA THR A 658 20.78 17.48 15.21
C THR A 658 20.76 17.37 13.69
N SER A 659 19.58 17.45 13.06
CA SER A 659 19.43 17.41 11.60
C SER A 659 18.23 18.24 11.11
N ILE A 660 18.41 18.87 9.94
CA ILE A 660 17.33 19.41 9.11
C ILE A 660 17.32 18.57 7.83
N SER A 661 16.24 17.88 7.56
CA SER A 661 16.16 16.90 6.46
C SER A 661 15.97 17.55 5.08
N SER A 662 16.12 16.74 4.03
CA SER A 662 15.98 17.21 2.64
C SER A 662 14.60 17.84 2.37
N SER A 663 14.58 18.94 1.61
CA SER A 663 13.39 19.75 1.30
C SER A 663 12.58 20.30 2.50
N ALA A 664 13.07 20.23 3.75
CA ALA A 664 12.31 20.58 4.96
C ALA A 664 11.59 21.95 4.90
N PHE A 665 12.24 22.98 4.37
CA PHE A 665 11.73 24.34 4.18
C PHE A 665 11.68 24.76 2.69
N SER A 666 11.74 23.80 1.77
CA SER A 666 11.70 24.06 0.32
C SER A 666 10.44 24.85 -0.04
N GLY A 667 10.58 25.97 -0.75
CA GLY A 667 9.48 26.84 -1.15
C GLY A 667 8.99 27.84 -0.09
N CYS A 668 9.68 28.02 1.04
CA CYS A 668 9.37 29.10 2.00
C CYS A 668 9.87 30.46 1.45
N THR A 669 9.17 31.01 0.45
CA THR A 669 9.66 32.17 -0.33
C THR A 669 9.83 33.46 0.47
N ALA A 670 9.14 33.61 1.60
CA ALA A 670 9.29 34.74 2.51
C ALA A 670 10.40 34.57 3.57
N LEU A 671 11.04 33.40 3.66
CA LEU A 671 11.94 33.06 4.77
C LEU A 671 13.19 33.95 4.76
N ALA A 672 13.30 34.79 5.78
CA ALA A 672 14.31 35.83 5.92
C ALA A 672 15.21 35.66 7.16
N SER A 673 14.75 34.93 8.19
CA SER A 673 15.56 34.62 9.38
C SER A 673 15.44 33.16 9.81
N VAL A 674 16.56 32.53 10.15
CA VAL A 674 16.59 31.22 10.80
C VAL A 674 17.63 31.23 11.93
N ASP A 675 17.17 31.14 13.18
CA ASP A 675 18.04 30.93 14.35
C ASP A 675 18.35 29.44 14.51
N LEU A 676 19.60 29.05 14.26
CA LEU A 676 20.07 27.67 14.34
C LEU A 676 20.59 27.32 15.76
N PRO A 677 20.38 26.07 16.22
CA PRO A 677 20.93 25.60 17.48
C PRO A 677 22.38 25.14 17.32
N TYR A 678 23.16 25.24 18.39
CA TYR A 678 24.56 24.75 18.42
C TYR A 678 24.70 23.22 18.30
N THR A 679 23.59 22.47 18.32
CA THR A 679 23.53 21.00 18.18
C THR A 679 23.36 20.51 16.75
N LEU A 680 22.94 21.37 15.82
CA LEU A 680 22.60 20.98 14.44
C LEU A 680 23.82 20.46 13.70
N THR A 681 23.79 19.22 13.19
CA THR A 681 24.95 18.58 12.52
C THR A 681 24.83 18.45 11.01
N THR A 682 23.62 18.36 10.48
CA THR A 682 23.36 18.06 9.06
C THR A 682 22.20 18.88 8.51
N ILE A 683 22.34 19.33 7.27
CA ILE A 683 21.29 19.97 6.47
C ILE A 683 21.20 19.16 5.17
N GLY A 684 20.02 18.64 4.86
CA GLY A 684 19.76 17.79 3.70
C GLY A 684 19.66 18.56 2.37
N ASP A 685 19.66 17.80 1.28
CA ASP A 685 19.56 18.35 -0.08
C ASP A 685 18.25 19.15 -0.27
N ASP A 686 18.33 20.28 -0.98
CA ASP A 686 17.21 21.19 -1.23
C ASP A 686 16.46 21.71 0.03
N ALA A 687 16.99 21.54 1.24
CA ALA A 687 16.31 21.88 2.50
C ALA A 687 15.76 23.32 2.56
N PHE A 688 16.43 24.29 1.93
CA PHE A 688 16.02 25.70 1.83
C PHE A 688 15.81 26.17 0.37
N LYS A 689 15.53 25.25 -0.55
CA LYS A 689 15.35 25.55 -1.98
C LYS A 689 14.27 26.61 -2.21
N GLY A 690 14.58 27.65 -2.98
CA GLY A 690 13.63 28.73 -3.31
C GLY A 690 13.35 29.72 -2.17
N CYS A 691 14.06 29.62 -1.04
CA CYS A 691 14.09 30.65 -0.01
C CYS A 691 15.19 31.65 -0.40
N ASN A 692 14.81 32.85 -0.84
CA ASN A 692 15.72 33.67 -1.65
C ASN A 692 16.57 34.69 -0.86
N ASN A 693 16.21 34.99 0.39
CA ASN A 693 16.82 36.05 1.21
C ASN A 693 17.06 35.61 2.67
N ILE A 694 17.46 34.35 2.93
CA ILE A 694 17.67 33.89 4.31
C ILE A 694 18.93 34.52 4.92
N THR A 695 18.77 35.14 6.09
CA THR A 695 19.85 35.33 7.06
C THR A 695 19.87 34.17 8.05
N PHE A 696 21.03 33.54 8.25
CA PHE A 696 21.21 32.54 9.30
C PHE A 696 21.86 33.17 10.53
N HIS A 697 21.27 32.91 11.70
CA HIS A 697 21.82 33.22 13.00
C HIS A 697 22.21 31.93 13.73
N ILE A 698 23.21 31.96 14.62
CA ILE A 698 23.61 30.81 15.42
C ILE A 698 23.76 31.27 16.87
N THR A 699 22.92 30.73 17.75
CA THR A 699 22.82 31.19 19.15
C THR A 699 23.39 30.17 20.13
N GLY A 700 24.44 30.55 20.85
CA GLY A 700 25.02 29.74 21.93
C GLY A 700 26.52 29.95 22.13
N SER A 701 26.99 29.81 23.38
CA SER A 701 28.39 29.96 23.80
C SER A 701 29.25 28.71 23.51
N GLY A 702 28.94 27.99 22.43
CA GLY A 702 29.68 26.81 22.01
C GLY A 702 31.13 27.11 21.66
N GLN A 703 32.03 26.18 21.96
CA GLN A 703 33.39 26.21 21.42
C GLN A 703 33.34 25.76 19.95
N PHE A 704 33.26 26.70 19.01
CA PHE A 704 33.35 26.42 17.57
C PHE A 704 34.80 26.08 17.15
N SER A 705 34.99 25.40 16.02
CA SER A 705 36.31 24.95 15.56
C SER A 705 36.42 24.94 14.04
N THR A 706 37.53 25.40 13.47
CA THR A 706 37.75 25.31 12.02
C THR A 706 38.21 23.90 11.62
N GLY A 707 37.43 23.25 10.77
CA GLY A 707 37.81 21.96 10.19
C GLY A 707 38.76 22.17 9.01
N GLY A 708 39.88 21.44 8.98
CA GLY A 708 40.96 21.60 7.98
C GLY A 708 40.63 21.26 6.52
N ASN A 709 39.35 21.26 6.13
CA ASN A 709 38.84 20.91 4.80
C ASN A 709 37.86 21.98 4.24
N GLY A 710 37.90 23.21 4.74
CA GLY A 710 37.06 24.31 4.22
C GLY A 710 35.59 24.23 4.57
N LYS A 711 35.31 23.99 5.86
CA LYS A 711 33.98 23.67 6.37
C LYS A 711 33.82 24.28 7.76
N LEU A 712 32.75 25.05 7.99
CA LEU A 712 32.55 25.74 9.26
C LEU A 712 32.03 24.71 10.26
N LEU A 713 32.94 24.14 11.05
CA LEU A 713 32.55 23.16 12.05
C LEU A 713 32.07 23.86 13.31
N ILE A 714 30.74 23.99 13.43
CA ILE A 714 30.17 23.88 14.77
C ILE A 714 30.68 22.54 15.34
N LYS A 715 31.11 22.58 16.60
CA LYS A 715 31.72 21.43 17.26
C LYS A 715 30.74 20.26 17.30
N ASN A 716 31.28 19.05 17.12
CA ASN A 716 30.58 17.79 16.80
C ASN A 716 30.39 17.48 15.29
N GLY A 717 31.17 18.12 14.41
CA GLY A 717 31.37 17.66 13.01
C GLY A 717 30.44 18.30 11.97
N VAL A 718 29.69 19.32 12.39
CA VAL A 718 28.69 20.05 11.60
C VAL A 718 29.33 20.71 10.39
N THR A 719 29.01 20.34 9.15
CA THR A 719 29.39 21.22 8.03
C THR A 719 28.33 22.30 7.88
N LEU A 720 28.58 23.53 8.34
CA LEU A 720 27.88 24.68 7.76
C LEU A 720 28.39 24.84 6.32
N ILE A 721 27.60 24.33 5.38
CA ILE A 721 27.77 24.59 3.96
C ILE A 721 27.26 26.02 3.75
N ALA A 722 28.16 27.01 3.72
CA ALA A 722 27.81 28.36 3.30
C ALA A 722 27.14 28.28 1.92
N ALA A 723 25.86 28.64 1.88
CA ALA A 723 24.91 27.93 1.04
C ALA A 723 25.15 28.09 -0.47
N ARG A 724 24.59 27.16 -1.25
CA ARG A 724 24.42 27.31 -2.71
C ARG A 724 23.25 28.26 -3.06
N THR A 725 22.66 28.90 -2.06
CA THR A 725 21.61 29.93 -2.14
C THR A 725 22.18 31.24 -1.61
N GLY A 726 21.85 32.37 -2.24
CA GLY A 726 22.24 33.69 -1.73
C GLY A 726 21.62 34.00 -0.37
N GLY A 727 22.28 34.87 0.39
CA GLY A 727 21.87 35.28 1.74
C GLY A 727 23.06 35.77 2.56
N ASP A 728 22.83 36.75 3.44
CA ASP A 728 23.88 37.29 4.30
C ASP A 728 24.15 36.35 5.49
N ILE A 729 25.43 36.15 5.79
CA ILE A 729 25.87 35.27 6.89
C ILE A 729 26.43 36.12 8.03
N THR A 730 25.80 36.05 9.20
CA THR A 730 26.29 36.67 10.44
C THR A 730 26.97 35.62 11.31
N ILE A 731 28.29 35.74 11.48
CA ILE A 731 29.07 34.80 12.30
C ILE A 731 29.00 35.23 13.79
N PRO A 732 28.81 34.30 14.76
CA PRO A 732 28.75 34.64 16.18
C PRO A 732 30.03 35.27 16.75
N ALA A 733 29.88 36.08 17.80
CA ALA A 733 31.00 36.56 18.58
C ALA A 733 31.68 35.41 19.35
N GLY A 734 33.02 35.43 19.41
CA GLY A 734 33.84 34.38 20.03
C GLY A 734 34.60 33.51 19.02
N ILE A 735 34.29 33.62 17.73
CA ILE A 735 35.11 33.04 16.65
C ILE A 735 36.41 33.84 16.48
N THR A 736 37.55 33.14 16.45
CA THR A 736 38.90 33.73 16.29
C THR A 736 39.61 33.33 14.99
N ASP A 737 39.16 32.25 14.33
CA ASP A 737 39.56 31.80 12.99
C ASP A 737 38.31 31.29 12.23
N ILE A 738 38.31 31.48 10.90
CA ILE A 738 37.26 31.00 9.97
C ILE A 738 37.78 30.00 8.93
N GLY A 739 39.08 29.72 8.84
CA GLY A 739 39.62 28.69 7.95
C GLY A 739 39.20 28.84 6.47
N THR A 740 39.07 27.72 5.76
CA THR A 740 38.79 27.65 4.31
C THR A 740 37.30 27.74 3.94
N VAL A 741 36.44 28.29 4.82
CA VAL A 741 34.99 28.01 4.86
C VAL A 741 34.16 28.46 3.66
N PHE A 742 34.40 29.65 3.13
CA PHE A 742 33.57 30.27 2.10
C PHE A 742 34.11 30.00 0.69
N ARG A 743 35.16 29.18 0.56
CA ARG A 743 35.82 28.81 -0.69
C ARG A 743 34.80 28.34 -1.74
N SER A 744 34.68 29.13 -2.81
CA SER A 744 33.77 28.92 -3.94
C SER A 744 32.27 28.97 -3.57
N SER A 745 31.90 29.71 -2.52
CA SER A 745 30.51 30.00 -2.14
C SER A 745 29.88 31.04 -3.08
N GLN A 746 28.57 31.27 -2.92
CA GLN A 746 27.76 32.18 -3.74
C GLN A 746 27.24 33.38 -2.91
N ILE A 747 27.95 33.72 -1.84
CA ILE A 747 27.71 34.92 -1.02
C ILE A 747 27.97 36.21 -1.80
N THR A 748 27.15 37.23 -1.55
CA THR A 748 27.31 38.59 -2.08
C THR A 748 27.92 39.54 -1.05
N SER A 749 27.62 39.33 0.24
CA SER A 749 28.24 40.01 1.38
C SER A 749 28.50 39.04 2.55
N ILE A 750 29.29 39.46 3.53
CA ILE A 750 29.46 38.75 4.80
C ILE A 750 29.86 39.70 5.94
N ILE A 751 29.29 39.48 7.13
CA ILE A 751 29.64 40.22 8.36
C ILE A 751 30.55 39.33 9.21
N LEU A 752 31.83 39.71 9.27
CA LEU A 752 32.83 39.04 10.10
C LEU A 752 32.70 39.43 11.58
N PRO A 753 33.00 38.51 12.53
CA PRO A 753 32.80 38.77 13.95
C PRO A 753 33.93 39.64 14.49
N ALA A 754 33.60 40.59 15.38
CA ALA A 754 34.55 41.52 15.99
C ALA A 754 35.56 40.87 16.97
N SER A 755 35.57 39.54 17.08
CA SER A 755 36.57 38.74 17.80
C SER A 755 37.61 38.09 16.88
N LEU A 756 37.49 38.23 15.56
CA LEU A 756 38.34 37.54 14.60
C LEU A 756 39.76 38.16 14.59
N THR A 757 40.77 37.35 14.84
CA THR A 757 42.18 37.79 14.89
C THR A 757 42.98 37.45 13.63
N SER A 758 42.49 36.51 12.82
CA SER A 758 43.14 36.02 11.61
C SER A 758 42.12 35.43 10.62
N ILE A 759 42.35 35.60 9.31
CA ILE A 759 41.63 34.86 8.26
C ILE A 759 42.57 33.85 7.63
N GLY A 760 42.15 32.59 7.58
CA GLY A 760 42.93 31.48 7.01
C GLY A 760 43.19 31.57 5.50
N ASN A 761 44.06 30.67 5.02
CA ASN A 761 44.32 30.49 3.60
C ASN A 761 43.03 30.12 2.84
N GLU A 762 42.91 30.51 1.58
CA GLU A 762 41.82 30.18 0.64
C GLU A 762 40.39 30.46 1.15
N ALA A 763 40.20 31.25 2.23
CA ALA A 763 38.94 31.38 2.97
C ALA A 763 37.72 31.79 2.13
N PHE A 764 37.92 32.69 1.17
CA PHE A 764 36.93 33.22 0.23
C PHE A 764 37.29 32.91 -1.24
N LYS A 765 38.26 32.01 -1.48
CA LYS A 765 38.78 31.75 -2.83
C LYS A 765 37.69 31.28 -3.78
N GLY A 766 37.45 32.04 -4.85
CA GLY A 766 36.41 31.80 -5.84
C GLY A 766 35.00 32.23 -5.42
N CYS A 767 34.84 33.12 -4.42
CA CYS A 767 33.56 33.79 -4.17
C CYS A 767 33.26 34.79 -5.31
N SER A 768 32.96 34.29 -6.49
CA SER A 768 32.82 35.09 -7.72
C SER A 768 31.63 36.08 -7.70
N LEU A 769 30.79 36.03 -6.66
CA LEU A 769 29.66 36.94 -6.44
C LEU A 769 29.89 37.91 -5.27
N LEU A 770 31.03 37.84 -4.55
CA LEU A 770 31.29 38.70 -3.39
C LEU A 770 31.58 40.14 -3.86
N GLU A 771 30.62 41.03 -3.65
CA GLU A 771 30.69 42.44 -4.03
C GLU A 771 31.41 43.26 -2.96
N SER A 772 31.21 42.93 -1.67
CA SER A 772 31.83 43.65 -0.55
C SER A 772 32.06 42.78 0.68
N ILE A 773 33.06 43.14 1.49
CA ILE A 773 33.33 42.52 2.79
C ILE A 773 33.84 43.55 3.80
N SER A 774 33.32 43.49 5.03
CA SER A 774 33.80 44.29 6.17
C SER A 774 34.78 43.48 7.01
N LEU A 775 36.04 43.91 7.06
CA LEU A 775 37.07 43.29 7.90
C LEU A 775 37.03 43.88 9.32
N PRO A 776 37.16 43.07 10.39
CA PRO A 776 37.12 43.57 11.76
C PRO A 776 38.47 44.18 12.17
N ASN A 777 38.44 45.27 12.94
CA ASN A 777 39.63 46.00 13.42
C ASN A 777 40.54 45.20 14.36
N THR A 778 40.18 43.96 14.71
CA THR A 778 41.00 43.01 15.47
C THR A 778 41.88 42.12 14.59
N LEU A 779 41.74 42.21 13.26
CA LEU A 779 42.38 41.31 12.30
C LEU A 779 43.88 41.62 12.15
N THR A 780 44.72 40.67 12.52
CA THR A 780 46.20 40.81 12.50
C THR A 780 46.86 40.15 11.28
N SER A 781 46.17 39.25 10.58
CA SER A 781 46.71 38.52 9.43
C SER A 781 45.65 38.04 8.43
N ILE A 782 46.04 38.00 7.15
CA ILE A 782 45.27 37.42 6.03
C ILE A 782 46.13 36.34 5.38
N GLY A 783 45.57 35.14 5.17
CA GLY A 783 46.26 33.99 4.61
C GLY A 783 46.60 34.05 3.11
N ASN A 784 47.17 32.95 2.61
CA ASN A 784 47.46 32.77 1.19
C ASN A 784 46.17 32.51 0.39
N GLU A 785 46.07 33.06 -0.82
CA GLU A 785 44.93 32.91 -1.74
C GLU A 785 43.56 33.28 -1.13
N THR A 786 43.50 34.02 -0.02
CA THR A 786 42.29 34.22 0.79
C THR A 786 41.09 34.75 0.00
N PHE A 787 41.24 35.83 -0.78
CA PHE A 787 40.18 36.40 -1.63
C PHE A 787 40.35 36.03 -3.11
N LYS A 788 41.21 35.07 -3.43
CA LYS A 788 41.60 34.84 -4.83
C LYS A 788 40.39 34.46 -5.70
N GLY A 789 40.13 35.21 -6.77
CA GLY A 789 38.97 35.00 -7.64
C GLY A 789 37.65 35.53 -7.07
N CYS A 790 37.67 36.52 -6.18
CA CYS A 790 36.50 37.34 -5.86
C CYS A 790 36.26 38.36 -6.99
N SER A 791 35.79 37.88 -8.14
CA SER A 791 35.77 38.64 -9.40
C SER A 791 34.82 39.85 -9.44
N LEU A 792 33.96 40.05 -8.44
CA LEU A 792 33.11 41.24 -8.27
C LEU A 792 33.53 42.17 -7.12
N LEU A 793 34.64 41.89 -6.43
CA LEU A 793 35.10 42.71 -5.31
C LEU A 793 35.76 44.00 -5.83
N GLU A 794 35.01 45.10 -5.88
CA GLU A 794 35.46 46.40 -6.44
C GLU A 794 36.48 47.12 -5.55
N SER A 795 36.34 47.00 -4.22
CA SER A 795 37.22 47.60 -3.22
C SER A 795 37.19 46.82 -1.89
N ILE A 796 38.22 47.01 -1.04
CA ILE A 796 38.25 46.42 0.31
C ILE A 796 38.95 47.36 1.31
N SER A 797 38.32 47.56 2.47
CA SER A 797 38.91 48.31 3.59
C SER A 797 39.76 47.38 4.45
N LEU A 798 41.04 47.72 4.62
CA LEU A 798 42.01 46.93 5.39
C LEU A 798 42.28 47.58 6.77
N PRO A 799 42.28 46.82 7.88
CA PRO A 799 42.55 47.38 9.20
C PRO A 799 44.04 47.64 9.44
N ASP A 800 44.33 48.65 10.26
CA ASP A 800 45.69 49.11 10.59
C ASP A 800 46.49 48.10 11.43
N THR A 801 45.78 47.17 12.09
CA THR A 801 46.33 46.04 12.85
C THR A 801 46.97 44.94 12.01
N LEU A 802 46.87 44.97 10.67
CA LEU A 802 47.46 43.94 9.81
C LEU A 802 49.00 43.94 9.87
N THR A 803 49.53 42.77 10.19
CA THR A 803 50.97 42.47 10.23
C THR A 803 51.44 41.67 9.01
N SER A 804 50.55 40.89 8.39
CA SER A 804 50.86 40.01 7.25
C SER A 804 49.64 39.79 6.34
N ILE A 805 49.93 39.66 5.04
CA ILE A 805 48.98 39.29 3.98
C ILE A 805 49.67 38.26 3.08
N GLY A 806 49.03 37.12 2.82
CA GLY A 806 49.63 35.96 2.18
C GLY A 806 49.89 36.05 0.67
N GLU A 807 50.54 35.02 0.13
CA GLU A 807 50.78 34.85 -1.31
C GLU A 807 49.44 34.74 -2.05
N GLN A 808 49.30 35.47 -3.17
CA GLN A 808 48.07 35.54 -3.98
C GLN A 808 46.78 35.92 -3.21
N ALA A 809 46.89 36.59 -2.06
CA ALA A 809 45.73 36.89 -1.20
C ALA A 809 44.58 37.63 -1.92
N PHE A 810 44.87 38.43 -2.95
CA PHE A 810 43.91 39.13 -3.80
C PHE A 810 44.07 38.77 -5.29
N GLY A 811 44.67 37.62 -5.63
CA GLY A 811 44.82 37.20 -7.02
C GLY A 811 43.48 37.05 -7.75
N ASP A 812 43.44 37.20 -9.07
CA ASP A 812 42.24 37.06 -9.91
C ASP A 812 41.04 37.93 -9.47
N CYS A 813 41.25 38.98 -8.65
CA CYS A 813 40.23 39.95 -8.25
C CYS A 813 40.03 40.97 -9.37
N THR A 814 39.41 40.52 -10.46
CA THR A 814 39.39 41.21 -11.76
C THR A 814 38.80 42.61 -11.76
N SER A 815 37.91 42.91 -10.81
CA SER A 815 37.20 44.21 -10.69
C SER A 815 37.75 45.14 -9.61
N LEU A 816 38.82 44.74 -8.89
CA LEU A 816 39.41 45.54 -7.82
C LEU A 816 40.10 46.80 -8.38
N GLU A 817 39.45 47.97 -8.28
CA GLU A 817 39.94 49.22 -8.90
C GLU A 817 41.02 49.94 -8.07
N GLU A 818 40.87 49.95 -6.73
CA GLU A 818 41.84 50.50 -5.80
C GLU A 818 41.99 49.67 -4.50
N ILE A 819 43.16 49.77 -3.87
CA ILE A 819 43.37 49.25 -2.51
C ILE A 819 44.32 50.14 -1.71
N ASP A 820 44.01 50.37 -0.43
CA ASP A 820 44.79 51.22 0.46
C ASP A 820 45.43 50.39 1.59
N LEU A 821 46.75 50.17 1.47
CA LEU A 821 47.56 49.53 2.51
C LEU A 821 48.30 50.56 3.38
N SER A 822 48.12 51.87 3.17
CA SER A 822 48.95 52.90 3.81
C SER A 822 48.80 52.94 5.33
N MET A 823 47.63 52.55 5.85
CA MET A 823 47.34 52.41 7.27
C MET A 823 47.86 51.11 7.89
N CYS A 824 48.28 50.11 7.10
CA CYS A 824 48.83 48.84 7.59
C CYS A 824 50.28 49.00 8.07
N ILE A 825 50.51 49.85 9.07
CA ILE A 825 51.83 50.33 9.52
C ILE A 825 52.73 49.24 10.12
N SER A 826 52.22 48.03 10.33
CA SER A 826 52.99 46.86 10.76
C SER A 826 53.39 45.93 9.61
N LEU A 827 52.87 46.15 8.39
CA LEU A 827 53.14 45.32 7.23
C LEU A 827 54.53 45.63 6.66
N THR A 828 55.44 44.65 6.74
CA THR A 828 56.86 44.82 6.33
C THR A 828 57.20 44.14 5.00
N VAL A 829 56.31 43.32 4.46
CA VAL A 829 56.49 42.51 3.24
C VAL A 829 55.20 42.47 2.43
N LEU A 830 55.27 42.68 1.11
CA LEU A 830 54.22 42.23 0.17
C LEU A 830 54.57 40.84 -0.32
N SER A 831 53.66 39.88 -0.09
CA SER A 831 53.84 38.49 -0.49
C SER A 831 53.84 38.31 -2.01
N LYS A 832 54.35 37.15 -2.44
CA LYS A 832 54.45 36.79 -3.86
C LYS A 832 53.07 36.85 -4.54
N TYR A 833 53.02 37.35 -5.77
CA TYR A 833 51.80 37.37 -6.60
C TYR A 833 50.54 37.96 -5.92
N ILE A 834 50.68 38.80 -4.90
CA ILE A 834 49.56 39.22 -4.02
C ILE A 834 48.36 39.81 -4.77
N PHE A 835 48.59 40.59 -5.84
CA PHE A 835 47.58 41.15 -6.74
C PHE A 835 47.73 40.62 -8.18
N ILE A 836 48.05 39.32 -8.35
CA ILE A 836 48.15 38.72 -9.68
C ILE A 836 46.82 38.83 -10.44
N ASP A 837 46.87 39.26 -11.70
CA ASP A 837 45.72 39.37 -12.63
C ASP A 837 44.54 40.20 -12.09
N CYS A 838 44.83 41.17 -11.20
CA CYS A 838 43.92 42.26 -10.82
C CYS A 838 43.81 43.29 -11.95
N HIS A 839 43.14 42.91 -13.04
CA HIS A 839 43.17 43.69 -14.29
C HIS A 839 42.62 45.12 -14.15
N ALA A 840 41.61 45.35 -13.30
CA ALA A 840 41.04 46.67 -13.04
C ALA A 840 41.92 47.60 -12.18
N LEU A 841 42.98 47.11 -11.53
CA LEU A 841 43.71 47.88 -10.51
C LEU A 841 44.41 49.11 -11.11
N THR A 842 43.89 50.30 -10.77
CA THR A 842 44.41 51.60 -11.24
C THR A 842 45.31 52.28 -10.23
N SER A 843 45.09 52.01 -8.93
CA SER A 843 45.66 52.76 -7.82
C SER A 843 45.97 51.84 -6.63
N ILE A 844 47.15 52.03 -6.03
CA ILE A 844 47.50 51.40 -4.76
C ILE A 844 48.36 52.33 -3.91
N LYS A 845 48.06 52.39 -2.60
CA LYS A 845 48.85 53.13 -1.60
C LYS A 845 49.55 52.15 -0.69
N LEU A 846 50.86 52.29 -0.51
CA LEU A 846 51.71 51.38 0.27
C LEU A 846 52.06 51.95 1.66
N PRO A 847 52.25 51.10 2.69
CA PRO A 847 52.68 51.54 4.01
C PRO A 847 54.18 51.83 4.03
N ASN A 848 54.56 52.82 4.83
CA ASN A 848 55.96 53.27 4.96
C ASN A 848 56.82 52.40 5.89
N SER A 849 56.30 51.24 6.28
CA SER A 849 56.97 50.14 6.98
C SER A 849 57.50 49.05 6.02
N LEU A 850 57.11 49.10 4.75
CA LEU A 850 57.33 48.04 3.79
C LEU A 850 58.79 47.95 3.34
N THR A 851 59.44 46.82 3.60
CA THR A 851 60.87 46.58 3.33
C THR A 851 61.14 45.65 2.16
N ILE A 852 60.18 44.78 1.79
CA ILE A 852 60.32 43.79 0.72
C ILE A 852 59.02 43.75 -0.12
N ILE A 853 59.17 43.71 -1.43
CA ILE A 853 58.08 43.36 -2.37
C ILE A 853 58.54 42.13 -3.16
N ASN A 854 57.82 41.01 -3.02
CA ASN A 854 58.20 39.73 -3.63
C ASN A 854 57.78 39.61 -5.11
N ASP A 855 58.20 38.53 -5.76
CA ASP A 855 58.02 38.31 -7.20
C ASP A 855 56.54 38.46 -7.65
N GLY A 856 56.36 39.06 -8.81
CA GLY A 856 55.07 39.14 -9.51
C GLY A 856 53.93 39.79 -8.73
N ALA A 857 54.21 40.55 -7.66
CA ALA A 857 53.21 41.13 -6.75
C ALA A 857 52.08 41.91 -7.46
N PHE A 858 52.35 42.47 -8.64
CA PHE A 858 51.41 43.21 -9.50
C PHE A 858 51.44 42.70 -10.96
N SER A 859 51.75 41.41 -11.15
CA SER A 859 51.65 40.75 -12.46
C SER A 859 50.21 40.82 -12.95
N GLY A 860 49.97 41.15 -14.21
CA GLY A 860 48.60 41.25 -14.75
C GLY A 860 47.79 42.49 -14.36
N CYS A 861 48.33 43.38 -13.51
CA CYS A 861 47.72 44.67 -13.19
C CYS A 861 47.86 45.67 -14.35
N HIS A 862 47.05 45.50 -15.39
CA HIS A 862 47.24 46.19 -16.67
C HIS A 862 46.99 47.71 -16.62
N LEU A 863 46.15 48.20 -15.71
CA LEU A 863 45.78 49.63 -15.63
C LEU A 863 46.67 50.49 -14.71
N LEU A 864 47.63 49.91 -13.98
CA LEU A 864 48.59 50.65 -13.15
C LEU A 864 49.50 51.55 -14.00
N ALA A 865 49.14 52.82 -14.18
CA ALA A 865 49.89 53.79 -15.00
C ALA A 865 51.12 54.39 -14.29
N ARG A 866 51.05 54.51 -12.95
CA ARG A 866 52.10 55.01 -12.06
C ARG A 866 52.18 54.11 -10.82
N PHE A 867 53.38 53.88 -10.31
CA PHE A 867 53.60 53.19 -9.05
C PHE A 867 54.53 53.98 -8.11
N ASP A 868 54.30 53.90 -6.80
CA ASP A 868 55.00 54.69 -5.78
C ASP A 868 55.53 53.79 -4.66
N PHE A 869 56.82 53.50 -4.70
CA PHE A 869 57.52 52.62 -3.74
C PHE A 869 57.98 53.40 -2.50
N PRO A 870 57.75 52.87 -1.27
CA PRO A 870 58.04 53.58 -0.02
C PRO A 870 59.53 53.69 0.30
N TYR A 871 59.87 54.62 1.20
CA TYR A 871 61.26 54.96 1.56
C TYR A 871 61.97 53.90 2.42
N SER A 872 61.23 52.95 2.98
CA SER A 872 61.71 51.79 3.75
C SER A 872 62.15 50.60 2.89
N LEU A 873 61.95 50.65 1.57
CA LEU A 873 62.12 49.51 0.68
C LEU A 873 63.60 49.12 0.51
N ASN A 874 63.93 47.87 0.82
CA ASN A 874 65.27 47.29 0.74
C ASN A 874 65.41 46.23 -0.36
N SER A 875 64.32 45.57 -0.77
CA SER A 875 64.36 44.47 -1.75
C SER A 875 63.11 44.41 -2.63
N MET A 876 63.31 44.09 -3.91
CA MET A 876 62.31 43.94 -4.96
C MET A 876 62.55 42.62 -5.71
N GLY A 877 61.52 41.77 -5.78
CA GLY A 877 61.58 40.46 -6.44
C GLY A 877 61.47 40.51 -7.97
N TYR A 878 61.39 39.33 -8.56
CA TYR A 878 61.36 39.12 -10.00
C TYR A 878 59.99 39.50 -10.60
N ASN A 879 59.98 40.07 -11.81
CA ASN A 879 58.77 40.20 -12.63
C ASN A 879 57.58 40.93 -11.96
N ILE A 880 57.83 41.88 -11.03
CA ILE A 880 56.80 42.56 -10.21
C ILE A 880 55.59 43.06 -11.04
N PHE A 881 55.84 43.64 -12.23
CA PHE A 881 54.81 44.16 -13.16
C PHE A 881 54.77 43.37 -14.48
N TYR A 882 54.88 42.04 -14.40
CA TYR A 882 54.88 41.17 -15.58
C TYR A 882 53.48 41.05 -16.23
N SER A 883 53.46 40.64 -17.49
CA SER A 883 52.24 40.31 -18.24
C SER A 883 52.56 39.38 -19.41
N TYR A 884 51.67 38.44 -19.68
CA TYR A 884 51.72 37.56 -20.86
C TYR A 884 51.02 38.12 -22.10
N TYR A 885 50.01 38.99 -21.92
CA TYR A 885 49.06 39.36 -22.98
C TYR A 885 49.14 40.84 -23.32
N ASP A 886 48.65 41.73 -22.44
CA ASP A 886 48.69 43.17 -22.66
C ASP A 886 49.83 43.86 -21.88
N PRO A 887 50.57 44.79 -22.48
CA PRO A 887 51.63 45.50 -21.78
C PRO A 887 51.03 46.50 -20.77
N PRO A 888 51.21 46.35 -19.45
CA PRO A 888 50.68 47.29 -18.46
C PRO A 888 50.94 48.77 -18.77
N ALA A 889 49.98 49.63 -18.42
CA ALA A 889 49.99 51.08 -18.66
C ALA A 889 51.14 51.83 -17.95
N LEU A 890 51.95 51.13 -17.16
CA LEU A 890 53.03 51.66 -16.33
C LEU A 890 54.05 52.46 -17.15
N THR A 891 54.06 53.77 -16.93
CA THR A 891 55.01 54.74 -17.51
C THR A 891 55.93 55.35 -16.45
N THR A 892 55.48 55.42 -15.20
CA THR A 892 56.16 56.18 -14.13
C THR A 892 56.36 55.30 -12.89
N LEU A 893 57.62 55.14 -12.49
CA LEU A 893 57.98 54.65 -11.16
C LEU A 893 58.48 55.79 -10.28
N ILE A 894 58.05 55.83 -9.03
CA ILE A 894 58.67 56.62 -7.97
C ILE A 894 59.28 55.62 -6.98
N VAL A 895 60.57 55.77 -6.66
CA VAL A 895 61.27 54.91 -5.69
C VAL A 895 61.82 55.79 -4.59
N ARG A 896 61.09 55.90 -3.46
CA ARG A 896 61.45 56.84 -2.38
C ARG A 896 62.62 56.38 -1.50
N ALA A 897 63.09 55.15 -1.66
CA ALA A 897 64.22 54.62 -0.91
C ALA A 897 65.51 55.43 -1.21
N VAL A 898 66.24 55.81 -0.16
CA VAL A 898 67.45 56.65 -0.30
C VAL A 898 68.61 55.84 -0.90
N ASN A 899 68.68 54.54 -0.60
CA ASN A 899 69.61 53.61 -1.23
C ASN A 899 68.87 52.80 -2.30
N PRO A 900 69.51 52.44 -3.42
CA PRO A 900 68.89 51.57 -4.43
C PRO A 900 68.60 50.19 -3.82
N PRO A 901 67.33 49.73 -3.77
CA PRO A 901 67.02 48.43 -3.19
C PRO A 901 67.60 47.30 -4.04
N ALA A 902 67.81 46.15 -3.41
CA ALA A 902 68.18 44.91 -4.09
C ALA A 902 67.09 44.55 -5.11
N TRP A 903 67.51 44.20 -6.32
CA TRP A 903 66.62 43.91 -7.45
C TRP A 903 67.40 43.12 -8.50
N ASP A 904 66.70 42.36 -9.35
CA ASP A 904 67.29 41.64 -10.48
C ASP A 904 67.20 42.39 -11.82
N GLY A 905 66.51 43.52 -11.85
CA GLY A 905 66.37 44.36 -13.05
C GLY A 905 65.40 43.82 -14.10
N SER A 906 64.52 42.88 -13.78
CA SER A 906 63.63 42.13 -14.70
C SER A 906 62.56 42.92 -15.49
N MET A 907 62.43 44.23 -15.31
CA MET A 907 61.37 45.04 -15.94
C MET A 907 61.70 45.47 -17.39
N TYR A 908 61.54 44.56 -18.34
CA TYR A 908 61.75 44.78 -19.79
C TYR A 908 60.81 45.82 -20.43
N ARG A 909 61.05 47.12 -20.18
CA ARG A 909 60.32 48.25 -20.78
C ARG A 909 61.23 49.38 -21.23
N SER A 910 61.09 49.80 -22.48
CA SER A 910 61.84 50.91 -23.09
C SER A 910 61.34 52.29 -22.62
N SER A 911 60.07 52.41 -22.24
CA SER A 911 59.34 53.67 -22.05
C SER A 911 59.18 54.16 -20.60
N ILE A 912 59.54 53.37 -19.59
CA ILE A 912 59.37 53.78 -18.18
C ILE A 912 60.41 54.83 -17.77
N ILE A 913 59.97 55.85 -17.04
CA ILE A 913 60.80 56.82 -16.32
C ILE A 913 60.78 56.47 -14.82
N ILE A 914 61.94 56.57 -14.16
CA ILE A 914 62.12 56.22 -12.74
C ILE A 914 62.56 57.47 -11.97
N TYR A 915 61.79 57.86 -10.97
CA TYR A 915 62.06 59.03 -10.14
C TYR A 915 62.55 58.60 -8.75
N VAL A 916 63.71 59.08 -8.34
CA VAL A 916 64.38 58.74 -7.06
C VAL A 916 64.73 60.01 -6.28
N PRO A 917 64.98 59.97 -4.95
CA PRO A 917 65.35 61.17 -4.20
C PRO A 917 66.52 61.90 -4.85
N ASP A 918 66.48 63.24 -4.88
CA ASP A 918 67.42 64.06 -5.65
C ASP A 918 68.89 63.78 -5.30
N ALA A 919 69.18 63.50 -4.02
CA ALA A 919 70.52 63.15 -3.51
C ALA A 919 70.94 61.69 -3.79
N SER A 920 70.04 60.86 -4.33
CA SER A 920 70.24 59.43 -4.60
C SER A 920 70.43 59.10 -6.09
N VAL A 921 70.24 60.07 -7.00
CA VAL A 921 70.31 59.85 -8.45
C VAL A 921 71.60 59.13 -8.88
N ASP A 922 72.77 59.63 -8.46
CA ASP A 922 74.07 59.03 -8.75
C ASP A 922 74.21 57.60 -8.21
N ALA A 923 73.66 57.33 -7.02
CA ALA A 923 73.70 56.02 -6.39
C ALA A 923 72.85 54.99 -7.18
N TYR A 924 71.67 55.39 -7.66
CA TYR A 924 70.82 54.55 -8.51
C TYR A 924 71.43 54.36 -9.91
N GLN A 925 72.00 55.40 -10.53
CA GLN A 925 72.63 55.28 -11.84
C GLN A 925 73.92 54.43 -11.81
N GLY A 926 74.66 54.46 -10.69
CA GLY A 926 75.88 53.67 -10.48
C GLY A 926 75.66 52.24 -9.97
N ALA A 927 74.47 51.89 -9.46
CA ALA A 927 74.19 50.56 -8.92
C ALA A 927 74.07 49.50 -10.03
N SER A 928 74.76 48.37 -9.88
CA SER A 928 74.87 47.33 -10.93
C SER A 928 73.52 46.77 -11.38
N ASN A 929 72.60 46.55 -10.43
CA ASN A 929 71.24 46.09 -10.68
C ASN A 929 70.27 47.15 -11.26
N TRP A 930 70.65 48.43 -11.21
CA TRP A 930 69.87 49.56 -11.76
C TRP A 930 70.46 50.13 -13.05
N SER A 931 71.70 49.75 -13.40
CA SER A 931 72.46 50.22 -14.56
C SER A 931 71.71 50.19 -15.90
N ALA A 932 70.86 49.17 -16.13
CA ALA A 932 70.00 49.06 -17.33
C ALA A 932 68.94 50.18 -17.46
N TYR A 933 68.73 50.97 -16.40
CA TYR A 933 67.78 52.08 -16.31
C TYR A 933 68.47 53.43 -16.05
N ALA A 934 69.81 53.51 -16.04
CA ALA A 934 70.54 54.73 -15.68
C ALA A 934 70.09 55.98 -16.47
N SER A 935 69.85 55.84 -17.78
CA SER A 935 69.35 56.93 -18.65
C SER A 935 67.86 57.29 -18.48
N LYS A 936 67.15 56.57 -17.61
CA LYS A 936 65.72 56.77 -17.27
C LYS A 936 65.52 57.25 -15.82
N ILE A 937 66.60 57.26 -15.02
CA ILE A 937 66.57 57.68 -13.61
C ILE A 937 66.68 59.21 -13.52
N LYS A 938 65.71 59.82 -12.84
CA LYS A 938 65.55 61.27 -12.62
C LYS A 938 65.42 61.61 -11.13
N PRO A 939 65.74 62.85 -10.72
CA PRO A 939 65.39 63.35 -9.39
C PRO A 939 63.86 63.47 -9.22
N ILE A 940 63.35 63.21 -8.03
CA ILE A 940 61.91 63.30 -7.68
C ILE A 940 61.37 64.72 -7.88
N ASN A 941 62.21 65.75 -7.80
CA ASN A 941 61.81 67.12 -8.12
C ASN A 941 61.46 67.39 -9.60
N GLU A 942 61.77 66.46 -10.52
CA GLU A 942 61.37 66.51 -11.93
C GLU A 942 60.04 65.76 -12.22
N LEU A 943 59.30 65.34 -11.20
CA LEU A 943 57.99 64.70 -11.38
C LEU A 943 56.97 65.64 -12.05
N PRO A 944 56.30 65.22 -13.14
CA PRO A 944 55.29 66.01 -13.86
C PRO A 944 53.90 65.96 -13.22
#